data_AF-A0AA88VE01-F1
#
_entry.id   AF-A0AA88VE01-F1
#
_cell.length_a   1.000
_cell.length_b   1.000
_cell.length_c   1.000
_cell.angle_alpha   90.00
_cell.angle_beta   90.00
_cell.angle_gamma   90.00
#
_symmetry.space_group_name_H-M   'P 1'
#
loop_
_entity.id
_entity.type
_entity.pdbx_description
1 polymer ?
#
loop_
_entity_poly.entity_id
_entity_poly.type
_entity_poly.pdbx_seq_one_letter_code
_entity_poly.pdbx_strand_id
1 'polypeptide(L)'
;MAKNTVVLLVVVVLGLMSGGGSGQEEAPRRIHTLFSVECQNYFDWQTVGLMHSFKKARQPGPVTRLLSCTDEEKKKYKGMNLAPTLEVPSMSKHPKTGDWYPAINKPAGIVHWLKHSKDAENIDWVVILDADMIIRGPIIPWELGAEKGRPVAAYYGYLVGCDNLLAKLHTKHPELCDKVGGLLAMHIDDLRALAPMWLSKTEEVRADKAHWATNLTGDIYGKGWISEMYGYSFGAAEVGLRHKINDNLMIYPGYIPREGVEPILMHYGLPFSVGNWSFSKLEHHEDGIVYECGRLFPEPPYPREVKAMEVDPNKRKALLLNIECINTLNEGLLLQHAANGCPNPKWSKYLSLLKSKTFAELTQPKFLTPKSLQMKEAEFKKQVVDEPQRLYPKIHTVFSTECTAYFDWQTVGLVHSFHGSGQPGNITRLLSCTDEDFKQYKGHDLAPTHHVPSMSRHPLTGDWYPAINKPAAVLHWLNHANIDAEFIVILDADMIMRGPITPWEFKAARGRPVSTPYDYLIGCDNELARLHTRHPEACDKVGGVIIMHIDDLRKFALLWLHKTEEVRADTAHYAKNVTGDIYESGWISEMYGYSFGAAELKLRHLINSEILIYPGYVPVPGVKYRVFHYGLEYRVGNWSFDKADWRDTDLVNVCWAKFPDPPDPSTLDHTDENILQRDLLNIECARALNEALHLHHRKRKCPNPSFSTSNFETADEATISRKFGRIDGSNARIINPVLANDSQESSLPVVPNQTYGSLRFWMICLWAFSILGFVAVVSVLLAGRKGQKKRGKGHKTKRRASYSGFWAMNGLDRHARSAEVL
;
A
#
# COMPACT_ATOMS: atom_id res chain seq x y z
N MET A 1 -5.78 63.67 -41.43
CA MET A 1 -5.62 63.77 -39.96
C MET A 1 -6.97 63.45 -39.30
N ALA A 2 -7.04 63.21 -37.99
CA ALA A 2 -8.27 62.92 -37.19
C ALA A 2 -8.78 61.45 -37.07
N LYS A 3 -7.91 60.42 -37.14
CA LYS A 3 -8.24 59.07 -36.60
C LYS A 3 -7.19 58.43 -35.68
N ASN A 4 -5.92 58.84 -35.73
CA ASN A 4 -4.86 58.23 -34.90
C ASN A 4 -4.66 58.89 -33.52
N THR A 5 -5.27 60.05 -33.25
CA THR A 5 -5.04 60.82 -32.02
C THR A 5 -5.86 60.31 -30.83
N VAL A 6 -7.03 59.70 -31.06
CA VAL A 6 -7.93 59.21 -29.99
C VAL A 6 -7.41 57.92 -29.36
N VAL A 7 -6.83 57.01 -30.15
CA VAL A 7 -6.29 55.74 -29.64
C VAL A 7 -5.09 55.96 -28.72
N LEU A 8 -4.24 56.94 -29.02
CA LEU A 8 -3.05 57.23 -28.20
C LEU A 8 -3.43 57.80 -26.82
N LEU A 9 -4.48 58.63 -26.73
CA LEU A 9 -4.93 59.19 -25.45
C LEU A 9 -5.50 58.12 -24.50
N VAL A 10 -6.25 57.15 -25.03
CA VAL A 10 -6.84 56.07 -24.22
C VAL A 10 -5.76 55.16 -23.64
N VAL A 11 -4.68 54.87 -24.40
CA VAL A 11 -3.55 54.08 -23.90
C VAL A 11 -2.77 54.81 -22.81
N VAL A 12 -2.56 56.13 -22.93
CA VAL A 12 -1.84 56.92 -21.91
C VAL A 12 -2.65 57.06 -20.62
N VAL A 13 -3.98 57.22 -20.69
CA VAL A 13 -4.82 57.29 -19.48
C VAL A 13 -4.91 55.93 -18.76
N LEU A 14 -4.98 54.81 -19.49
CA LEU A 14 -4.93 53.46 -18.87
C LEU A 14 -3.55 53.14 -18.26
N GLY A 15 -2.46 53.62 -18.87
CA GLY A 15 -1.11 53.50 -18.32
C GLY A 15 -0.85 54.34 -17.06
N LEU A 16 -1.59 55.45 -16.87
CA LEU A 16 -1.45 56.33 -15.70
C LEU A 16 -2.37 55.98 -14.53
N MET A 17 -3.40 55.16 -14.74
CA MET A 17 -4.30 54.66 -13.68
C MET A 17 -3.83 53.33 -13.06
N SER A 18 -2.71 52.77 -13.51
CA SER A 18 -2.10 51.54 -12.98
C SER A 18 -0.83 51.79 -12.13
N GLY A 19 -0.41 53.04 -11.96
CA GLY A 19 0.66 53.44 -11.03
C GLY A 19 0.18 53.52 -9.58
N GLY A 20 0.00 52.37 -8.94
CA GLY A 20 -0.64 52.29 -7.61
C GLY A 20 -0.31 51.04 -6.79
N GLY A 21 0.89 50.47 -6.96
CA GLY A 21 1.34 49.32 -6.18
C GLY A 21 2.83 49.09 -6.35
N SER A 22 3.59 49.21 -5.25
CA SER A 22 5.02 48.92 -5.20
C SER A 22 5.26 47.41 -5.24
N GLY A 23 5.06 46.80 -6.40
CA GLY A 23 5.60 45.47 -6.68
C GLY A 23 7.11 45.58 -6.80
N GLN A 24 7.84 45.19 -5.74
CA GLN A 24 9.23 44.79 -5.92
C GLN A 24 9.22 43.63 -6.90
N GLU A 25 9.97 43.73 -8.00
CA GLU A 25 10.36 42.54 -8.75
C GLU A 25 11.16 41.66 -7.78
N GLU A 26 10.58 40.53 -7.35
CA GLU A 26 11.33 39.55 -6.57
C GLU A 26 12.54 39.12 -7.40
N ALA A 27 13.74 39.30 -6.83
CA ALA A 27 14.96 38.78 -7.42
C ALA A 27 14.78 37.26 -7.69
N PRO A 28 15.28 36.74 -8.83
CA PRO A 28 15.04 35.35 -9.21
C PRO A 28 15.57 34.41 -8.13
N ARG A 29 14.66 33.74 -7.43
CA ARG A 29 14.94 32.86 -6.27
C ARG A 29 15.89 31.74 -6.69
N ARG A 30 17.00 31.58 -5.98
CA ARG A 30 18.12 30.70 -6.35
C ARG A 30 18.02 29.37 -5.62
N ILE A 31 18.06 28.28 -6.38
CA ILE A 31 18.02 26.89 -5.89
C ILE A 31 19.41 26.26 -6.04
N HIS A 32 19.82 25.45 -5.06
CA HIS A 32 20.96 24.53 -5.17
C HIS A 32 20.52 23.11 -4.81
N THR A 33 20.90 22.10 -5.59
CA THR A 33 20.64 20.68 -5.25
C THR A 33 21.87 20.01 -4.65
N LEU A 34 21.70 19.25 -3.56
CA LEU A 34 22.76 18.50 -2.89
C LEU A 34 22.40 17.01 -2.82
N PHE A 35 23.42 16.16 -2.90
CA PHE A 35 23.32 14.74 -2.55
C PHE A 35 24.66 14.24 -2.01
N SER A 36 24.64 13.25 -1.13
CA SER A 36 25.82 12.71 -0.45
C SER A 36 26.15 11.30 -0.93
N VAL A 37 27.44 11.00 -1.08
CA VAL A 37 27.96 9.69 -1.53
C VAL A 37 29.35 9.39 -0.93
N GLU A 38 29.78 8.14 -1.05
CA GLU A 38 31.16 7.71 -0.75
C GLU A 38 31.95 7.34 -2.01
N CYS A 39 33.29 7.26 -1.90
CA CYS A 39 34.24 6.91 -2.98
C CYS A 39 34.15 5.43 -3.46
N GLN A 40 32.97 4.93 -3.83
CA GLN A 40 32.73 3.52 -4.13
C GLN A 40 31.90 3.30 -5.41
N ASN A 41 32.15 2.18 -6.11
CA ASN A 41 31.44 1.78 -7.34
C ASN A 41 29.90 1.83 -7.15
N TYR A 42 29.43 1.40 -5.98
CA TYR A 42 28.02 1.47 -5.57
C TYR A 42 27.40 2.83 -5.84
N PHE A 43 28.06 3.90 -5.41
CA PHE A 43 27.57 5.27 -5.55
C PHE A 43 27.87 5.89 -6.91
N ASP A 44 28.82 5.34 -7.68
CA ASP A 44 29.15 5.85 -9.02
C ASP A 44 27.98 5.65 -10.00
N TRP A 45 27.40 4.44 -10.04
CA TRP A 45 26.26 4.18 -10.93
C TRP A 45 24.99 4.89 -10.46
N GLN A 46 24.81 5.06 -9.14
CA GLN A 46 23.75 5.89 -8.55
C GLN A 46 23.93 7.36 -8.97
N THR A 47 25.15 7.91 -8.88
CA THR A 47 25.50 9.27 -9.34
C THR A 47 25.15 9.46 -10.81
N VAL A 48 25.48 8.49 -11.68
CA VAL A 48 25.13 8.55 -13.11
C VAL A 48 23.62 8.62 -13.31
N GLY A 49 22.84 7.81 -12.58
CA GLY A 49 21.38 7.82 -12.60
C GLY A 49 20.78 9.16 -12.18
N LEU A 50 21.21 9.69 -11.04
CA LEU A 50 20.75 10.96 -10.50
C LEU A 50 21.12 12.12 -11.44
N MET A 51 22.38 12.21 -11.88
CA MET A 51 22.85 13.30 -12.76
C MET A 51 22.23 13.27 -14.15
N HIS A 52 21.90 12.09 -14.67
CA HIS A 52 21.15 11.95 -15.92
C HIS A 52 19.70 12.40 -15.76
N SER A 53 19.01 11.90 -14.72
CA SER A 53 17.61 12.27 -14.44
C SER A 53 17.46 13.76 -14.11
N PHE A 54 18.39 14.35 -13.36
CA PHE A 54 18.49 15.80 -13.12
C PHE A 54 18.46 16.63 -14.41
N LYS A 55 19.33 16.28 -15.38
CA LYS A 55 19.40 16.94 -16.69
C LYS A 55 18.12 16.72 -17.49
N LYS A 56 17.58 15.50 -17.45
CA LYS A 56 16.38 15.10 -18.20
C LYS A 56 15.11 15.79 -17.71
N ALA A 57 14.93 15.88 -16.39
CA ALA A 57 13.84 16.60 -15.72
C ALA A 57 13.93 18.12 -15.85
N ARG A 58 15.09 18.66 -16.26
CA ARG A 58 15.40 20.09 -16.30
C ARG A 58 15.32 20.74 -14.93
N GLN A 59 15.88 20.06 -13.92
CA GLN A 59 15.98 20.61 -12.57
C GLN A 59 16.71 21.96 -12.60
N PRO A 60 16.12 23.05 -12.06
CA PRO A 60 16.77 24.36 -12.04
C PRO A 60 17.88 24.43 -10.99
N GLY A 61 18.85 25.32 -11.24
CA GLY A 61 19.98 25.58 -10.36
C GLY A 61 21.17 24.63 -10.56
N PRO A 62 22.33 24.95 -9.95
CA PRO A 62 23.45 24.03 -9.82
C PRO A 62 23.13 22.81 -8.93
N VAL A 63 23.94 21.76 -9.08
CA VAL A 63 23.94 20.58 -8.22
C VAL A 63 25.36 20.26 -7.77
N THR A 64 25.54 19.97 -6.48
CA THR A 64 26.85 19.58 -5.91
C THR A 64 26.74 18.24 -5.19
N ARG A 65 27.61 17.31 -5.60
CA ARG A 65 27.83 16.02 -4.96
C ARG A 65 28.78 16.19 -3.78
N LEU A 66 28.35 15.79 -2.59
CA LEU A 66 29.15 15.76 -1.37
C LEU A 66 29.81 14.38 -1.30
N LEU A 67 31.12 14.33 -1.61
CA LEU A 67 31.84 13.08 -1.77
C LEU A 67 32.75 12.83 -0.56
N SER A 68 32.39 11.83 0.24
CA SER A 68 33.16 11.41 1.43
C SER A 68 34.10 10.26 1.08
N CYS A 69 35.39 10.42 1.36
CA CYS A 69 36.40 9.41 1.04
C CYS A 69 37.44 9.28 2.15
N THR A 70 37.95 8.07 2.36
CA THR A 70 39.24 7.87 3.02
C THR A 70 40.39 8.23 2.06
N ASP A 71 41.58 8.49 2.60
CA ASP A 71 42.78 8.76 1.80
C ASP A 71 43.15 7.56 0.91
N GLU A 72 42.86 6.34 1.36
CA GLU A 72 43.11 5.08 0.62
C GLU A 72 42.16 4.91 -0.56
N GLU A 73 40.86 5.14 -0.36
CA GLU A 73 39.85 5.10 -1.44
C GLU A 73 40.15 6.19 -2.48
N LYS A 74 40.41 7.43 -2.02
CA LYS A 74 40.67 8.60 -2.89
C LYS A 74 41.84 8.36 -3.86
N LYS A 75 42.92 7.71 -3.42
CA LYS A 75 44.09 7.38 -4.27
C LYS A 75 43.74 6.49 -5.47
N LYS A 76 42.64 5.73 -5.42
CA LYS A 76 42.20 4.77 -6.45
C LYS A 76 40.85 5.12 -7.09
N TYR A 77 40.17 6.15 -6.58
CA TYR A 77 38.83 6.52 -7.02
C TYR A 77 38.83 7.15 -8.42
N LYS A 78 37.92 6.68 -9.27
CA LYS A 78 37.85 7.06 -10.69
C LYS A 78 36.70 8.03 -11.00
N GLY A 79 35.70 8.12 -10.12
CA GLY A 79 34.42 8.78 -10.38
C GLY A 79 34.40 10.29 -10.12
N MET A 80 35.55 10.96 -9.98
CA MET A 80 35.60 12.41 -9.68
C MET A 80 34.87 13.28 -10.71
N ASN A 81 34.79 12.84 -11.97
CA ASN A 81 34.16 13.55 -13.08
C ASN A 81 32.64 13.30 -13.25
N LEU A 82 32.02 12.42 -12.45
CA LEU A 82 30.63 12.01 -12.64
C LEU A 82 29.60 13.12 -12.30
N ALA A 83 29.96 14.05 -11.42
CA ALA A 83 29.16 15.20 -11.03
C ALA A 83 30.06 16.37 -10.58
N PRO A 84 29.56 17.63 -10.59
CA PRO A 84 30.22 18.71 -9.85
C PRO A 84 30.32 18.28 -8.37
N THR A 85 31.53 18.23 -7.85
CA THR A 85 31.84 17.53 -6.60
C THR A 85 32.55 18.45 -5.62
N LEU A 86 32.03 18.53 -4.38
CA LEU A 86 32.80 18.99 -3.24
C LEU A 86 33.29 17.75 -2.48
N GLU A 87 34.61 17.63 -2.34
CA GLU A 87 35.21 16.64 -1.44
C GLU A 87 34.96 17.06 0.01
N VAL A 88 34.50 16.12 0.83
CA VAL A 88 34.25 16.34 2.26
C VAL A 88 34.99 15.27 3.08
N PRO A 89 35.45 15.57 4.31
CA PRO A 89 36.09 14.56 5.16
C PRO A 89 35.15 13.38 5.42
N SER A 90 35.65 12.14 5.26
CA SER A 90 34.91 10.96 5.68
C SER A 90 34.80 10.92 7.21
N MET A 91 33.56 10.79 7.67
CA MET A 91 33.18 10.47 9.04
C MET A 91 32.67 9.02 9.16
N SER A 92 32.78 8.20 8.09
CA SER A 92 32.31 6.80 8.05
C SER A 92 32.86 5.97 9.20
N LYS A 93 34.07 6.30 9.68
CA LYS A 93 34.61 5.86 10.96
C LYS A 93 34.71 7.07 11.88
N HIS A 94 33.87 7.12 12.91
CA HIS A 94 33.74 8.29 13.77
C HIS A 94 35.05 8.57 14.54
N PRO A 95 35.63 9.79 14.46
CA PRO A 95 37.02 10.05 14.87
C PRO A 95 37.28 9.92 16.38
N LYS A 96 36.25 10.04 17.22
CA LYS A 96 36.40 9.93 18.70
C LYS A 96 36.13 8.53 19.23
N THR A 97 35.18 7.79 18.64
CA THR A 97 34.70 6.50 19.18
C THR A 97 35.15 5.30 18.35
N GLY A 98 35.63 5.52 17.12
CA GLY A 98 35.96 4.47 16.16
C GLY A 98 34.75 3.71 15.61
N ASP A 99 33.52 4.08 15.97
CA ASP A 99 32.29 3.45 15.46
C ASP A 99 32.21 3.62 13.94
N TRP A 100 31.88 2.53 13.24
CA TRP A 100 31.72 2.56 11.79
C TRP A 100 30.23 2.77 11.45
N TYR A 101 29.93 3.94 10.90
CA TYR A 101 28.58 4.36 10.54
C TYR A 101 28.59 5.31 9.33
N PRO A 102 28.72 4.79 8.09
CA PRO A 102 28.77 5.58 6.85
C PRO A 102 27.74 6.68 6.67
N ALA A 103 26.49 6.47 7.11
CA ALA A 103 25.40 7.42 6.86
C ALA A 103 25.62 8.80 7.51
N ILE A 104 26.43 8.90 8.58
CA ILE A 104 26.79 10.20 9.22
C ILE A 104 27.52 11.17 8.25
N ASN A 105 28.07 10.66 7.15
CA ASN A 105 28.66 11.50 6.11
C ASN A 105 27.68 12.51 5.51
N LYS A 106 26.38 12.20 5.47
CA LYS A 106 25.37 13.10 4.90
C LYS A 106 25.23 14.40 5.73
N PRO A 107 24.94 14.39 7.04
CA PRO A 107 24.96 15.60 7.85
C PRO A 107 26.35 16.24 7.95
N ALA A 108 27.42 15.44 8.10
CA ALA A 108 28.78 15.97 8.19
C ALA A 108 29.22 16.72 6.92
N GLY A 109 28.91 16.16 5.75
CA GLY A 109 29.17 16.75 4.44
C GLY A 109 28.38 18.04 4.20
N ILE A 110 27.13 18.10 4.67
CA ILE A 110 26.30 19.32 4.59
C ILE A 110 26.88 20.43 5.48
N VAL A 111 27.28 20.12 6.73
CA VAL A 111 27.98 21.07 7.62
C VAL A 111 29.28 21.56 6.97
N HIS A 112 30.04 20.66 6.34
CA HIS A 112 31.27 21.02 5.63
C HIS A 112 30.98 21.94 4.42
N TRP A 113 29.97 21.62 3.60
CA TRP A 113 29.58 22.42 2.45
C TRP A 113 29.12 23.83 2.83
N LEU A 114 28.29 23.97 3.87
CA LEU A 114 27.86 25.28 4.38
C LEU A 114 29.02 26.16 4.86
N LYS A 115 30.11 25.53 5.35
CA LYS A 115 31.26 26.22 5.92
C LYS A 115 32.37 26.54 4.91
N HIS A 116 32.48 25.74 3.84
CA HIS A 116 33.63 25.78 2.94
C HIS A 116 33.29 25.98 1.45
N SER A 117 32.02 25.85 1.05
CA SER A 117 31.60 26.07 -0.34
C SER A 117 31.10 27.50 -0.57
N LYS A 118 31.65 28.15 -1.62
CA LYS A 118 31.12 29.44 -2.10
C LYS A 118 29.69 29.32 -2.64
N ASP A 119 29.28 28.14 -3.07
CA ASP A 119 27.92 27.85 -3.50
C ASP A 119 26.88 28.13 -2.39
N ALA A 120 27.27 27.94 -1.12
CA ALA A 120 26.39 28.11 0.04
C ALA A 120 26.24 29.58 0.49
N GLU A 121 27.02 30.50 -0.08
CA GLU A 121 26.99 31.92 0.28
C GLU A 121 25.80 32.65 -0.36
N ASN A 122 25.50 32.34 -1.62
CA ASN A 122 24.71 33.21 -2.51
C ASN A 122 23.51 32.50 -3.16
N ILE A 123 22.75 31.76 -2.35
CA ILE A 123 21.52 31.03 -2.73
C ILE A 123 20.40 31.28 -1.72
N ASP A 124 19.17 30.92 -2.07
CA ASP A 124 17.98 31.13 -1.22
C ASP A 124 17.36 29.80 -0.75
N TRP A 125 17.39 28.77 -1.62
CA TRP A 125 16.74 27.48 -1.38
C TRP A 125 17.68 26.31 -1.66
N VAL A 126 17.54 25.25 -0.87
CA VAL A 126 18.30 24.00 -1.03
C VAL A 126 17.34 22.82 -1.18
N VAL A 127 17.65 21.93 -2.12
CA VAL A 127 17.02 20.62 -2.31
C VAL A 127 18.05 19.54 -1.99
N ILE A 128 17.84 18.73 -0.96
CA ILE A 128 18.70 17.60 -0.61
C ILE A 128 17.99 16.32 -1.04
N LEU A 129 18.72 15.44 -1.74
CA LEU A 129 18.26 14.15 -2.26
C LEU A 129 19.23 13.04 -1.85
N ASP A 130 18.74 11.80 -1.88
CA ASP A 130 19.60 10.61 -1.82
C ASP A 130 20.11 10.23 -3.22
N ALA A 131 21.23 9.49 -3.27
CA ALA A 131 21.88 9.10 -4.52
C ALA A 131 21.07 8.07 -5.33
N ASP A 132 20.24 7.25 -4.67
CA ASP A 132 19.36 6.25 -5.27
C ASP A 132 18.00 6.81 -5.71
N MET A 133 18.01 8.01 -6.30
CA MET A 133 16.80 8.69 -6.76
C MET A 133 16.82 9.00 -8.26
N ILE A 134 15.65 8.86 -8.89
CA ILE A 134 15.38 9.30 -10.26
C ILE A 134 14.45 10.52 -10.21
N ILE A 135 14.97 11.68 -10.63
CA ILE A 135 14.19 12.90 -10.77
C ILE A 135 13.35 12.79 -12.05
N ARG A 136 12.02 12.72 -11.91
CA ARG A 136 11.07 12.67 -13.03
C ARG A 136 10.56 14.05 -13.42
N GLY A 137 10.63 15.03 -12.53
CA GLY A 137 10.12 16.39 -12.72
C GLY A 137 10.89 17.42 -11.89
N PRO A 138 10.85 18.72 -12.23
CA PRO A 138 11.55 19.75 -11.48
C PRO A 138 10.99 19.88 -10.05
N ILE A 139 11.90 19.89 -9.09
CA ILE A 139 11.68 20.02 -7.65
C ILE A 139 11.96 21.49 -7.32
N ILE A 140 10.91 22.31 -7.27
CA ILE A 140 10.98 23.76 -7.07
C ILE A 140 10.41 24.08 -5.68
N PRO A 141 11.23 24.42 -4.66
CA PRO A 141 10.80 24.46 -3.27
C PRO A 141 9.56 25.32 -2.99
N TRP A 142 9.46 26.52 -3.57
CA TRP A 142 8.30 27.39 -3.37
C TRP A 142 7.05 26.93 -4.15
N GLU A 143 7.18 26.21 -5.27
CA GLU A 143 6.04 25.58 -5.95
C GLU A 143 5.51 24.37 -5.18
N LEU A 144 6.41 23.67 -4.47
CA LEU A 144 6.03 22.68 -3.45
C LEU A 144 5.43 23.33 -2.20
N GLY A 145 5.44 24.66 -2.10
CA GLY A 145 4.93 25.41 -0.96
C GLY A 145 5.88 25.51 0.23
N ALA A 146 7.17 25.24 0.09
CA ALA A 146 8.13 25.47 1.17
C ALA A 146 8.20 26.97 1.53
N GLU A 147 8.29 27.25 2.83
CA GLU A 147 8.47 28.59 3.41
C GLU A 147 9.66 28.54 4.37
N LYS A 148 10.29 29.69 4.67
CA LYS A 148 11.29 29.77 5.73
C LYS A 148 10.68 29.35 7.07
N GLY A 149 11.35 28.46 7.81
CA GLY A 149 10.83 27.80 9.00
C GLY A 149 9.88 26.62 8.73
N ARG A 150 9.42 26.43 7.48
CA ARG A 150 8.44 25.39 7.09
C ARG A 150 8.88 24.65 5.83
N PRO A 151 9.94 23.81 5.93
CA PRO A 151 10.46 23.02 4.82
C PRO A 151 9.41 22.04 4.27
N VAL A 152 9.57 21.61 3.02
CA VAL A 152 8.81 20.49 2.44
C VAL A 152 9.66 19.24 2.47
N ALA A 153 9.06 18.10 2.84
CA ALA A 153 9.74 16.81 2.78
C ALA A 153 8.79 15.66 2.44
N ALA A 154 9.36 14.55 1.96
CA ALA A 154 8.63 13.29 1.77
C ALA A 154 8.45 12.54 3.11
N TYR A 155 7.35 11.78 3.22
CA TYR A 155 6.97 11.08 4.44
C TYR A 155 7.70 9.74 4.61
N TYR A 156 8.37 9.55 5.74
CA TYR A 156 9.12 8.35 6.11
C TYR A 156 8.44 7.65 7.29
N GLY A 157 7.30 7.00 7.03
CA GLY A 157 6.41 6.48 8.08
C GLY A 157 7.02 5.44 9.03
N TYR A 158 8.11 4.77 8.63
CA TYR A 158 8.84 3.81 9.44
C TYR A 158 9.67 4.45 10.57
N LEU A 159 9.80 5.79 10.60
CA LEU A 159 10.44 6.51 11.71
C LEU A 159 9.53 6.58 12.96
N VAL A 160 9.18 5.41 13.52
CA VAL A 160 8.26 5.27 14.67
C VAL A 160 8.75 5.94 15.95
N GLY A 161 10.06 6.22 16.05
CA GLY A 161 10.71 6.90 17.17
C GLY A 161 10.22 8.32 17.44
N CYS A 162 9.66 9.01 16.45
CA CYS A 162 8.97 10.30 16.67
C CYS A 162 7.74 10.16 17.59
N ASP A 163 7.07 9.00 17.61
CA ASP A 163 5.82 8.79 18.34
C ASP A 163 6.02 8.16 19.72
N ASN A 164 7.26 7.84 20.11
CA ASN A 164 7.55 7.00 21.29
C ASN A 164 8.60 7.60 22.24
N LEU A 165 9.25 6.75 23.05
CA LEU A 165 10.28 7.15 24.01
C LEU A 165 11.50 7.82 23.34
N LEU A 166 11.88 7.41 22.13
CA LEU A 166 13.09 7.88 21.46
C LEU A 166 13.10 9.40 21.26
N ALA A 167 11.97 9.99 20.83
CA ALA A 167 11.82 11.44 20.75
C ALA A 167 11.99 12.15 22.10
N LYS A 168 11.48 11.57 23.19
CA LYS A 168 11.57 12.15 24.54
C LYS A 168 12.99 12.06 25.13
N LEU A 169 13.79 11.10 24.68
CA LEU A 169 15.20 10.99 25.05
C LEU A 169 16.06 11.98 24.26
N HIS A 170 15.78 12.15 22.97
CA HIS A 170 16.68 12.83 22.04
C HIS A 170 16.24 14.19 21.54
N THR A 171 15.08 14.71 21.95
CA THR A 171 14.75 16.13 21.76
C THR A 171 13.93 16.71 22.91
N LYS A 172 14.14 18.01 23.16
CA LYS A 172 13.30 18.84 24.04
C LYS A 172 11.94 19.18 23.43
N HIS A 173 11.80 18.98 22.12
CA HIS A 173 10.62 19.32 21.32
C HIS A 173 10.04 18.09 20.61
N PRO A 174 9.66 17.00 21.33
CA PRO A 174 9.10 15.81 20.70
C PRO A 174 7.81 16.10 19.93
N GLU A 175 7.09 17.17 20.27
CA GLU A 175 5.92 17.68 19.54
C GLU A 175 6.21 18.22 18.13
N LEU A 176 7.48 18.44 17.78
CA LEU A 176 7.96 18.87 16.47
C LEU A 176 8.70 17.76 15.69
N CYS A 177 8.71 16.52 16.18
CA CYS A 177 9.34 15.41 15.47
C CYS A 177 8.48 14.96 14.26
N ASP A 178 8.82 15.47 13.09
CA ASP A 178 8.22 15.03 11.82
C ASP A 178 8.89 13.76 11.29
N LYS A 179 8.09 12.78 10.86
CA LYS A 179 8.57 11.54 10.21
C LYS A 179 8.91 11.79 8.74
N VAL A 180 10.09 12.33 8.45
CA VAL A 180 10.47 12.80 7.11
C VAL A 180 11.84 12.33 6.66
N GLY A 181 12.04 12.27 5.35
CA GLY A 181 13.33 11.88 4.75
C GLY A 181 13.30 11.88 3.22
N GLY A 182 14.42 11.47 2.61
CA GLY A 182 14.58 11.33 1.17
C GLY A 182 14.64 12.66 0.42
N LEU A 183 13.48 13.27 0.17
CA LEU A 183 13.35 14.61 -0.39
C LEU A 183 13.28 15.62 0.75
N LEU A 184 14.21 16.57 0.79
CA LEU A 184 14.18 17.70 1.72
C LEU A 184 14.34 19.02 0.93
N ALA A 185 13.37 19.92 1.02
CA ALA A 185 13.36 21.20 0.30
C ALA A 185 13.11 22.36 1.27
N MET A 186 14.11 23.21 1.49
CA MET A 186 14.10 24.22 2.57
C MET A 186 14.84 25.50 2.21
N HIS A 187 14.60 26.56 2.99
CA HIS A 187 15.34 27.82 2.87
C HIS A 187 16.77 27.66 3.39
N ILE A 188 17.74 28.37 2.83
CA ILE A 188 19.16 28.23 3.21
C ILE A 188 19.41 28.52 4.69
N ASP A 189 18.69 29.48 5.27
CA ASP A 189 18.81 29.83 6.69
C ASP A 189 18.30 28.72 7.62
N ASP A 190 17.26 27.98 7.20
CA ASP A 190 16.75 26.83 7.93
C ASP A 190 17.83 25.72 7.95
N LEU A 191 18.47 25.48 6.80
CA LEU A 191 19.58 24.52 6.69
C LEU A 191 20.80 24.94 7.53
N ARG A 192 21.12 26.24 7.60
CA ARG A 192 22.22 26.77 8.42
C ARG A 192 21.99 26.54 9.92
N ALA A 193 20.75 26.68 10.40
CA ALA A 193 20.40 26.34 11.77
C ALA A 193 20.40 24.81 12.00
N LEU A 194 19.81 24.07 11.07
CA LEU A 194 19.60 22.63 11.18
C LEU A 194 20.88 21.81 11.11
N ALA A 195 21.78 22.06 10.15
CA ALA A 195 22.87 21.14 9.83
C ALA A 195 23.79 20.79 11.03
N PRO A 196 24.21 21.74 11.90
CA PRO A 196 24.96 21.40 13.11
C PRO A 196 24.16 20.52 14.08
N MET A 197 22.85 20.78 14.24
CA MET A 197 21.98 19.99 15.10
C MET A 197 21.70 18.60 14.52
N TRP A 198 21.56 18.47 13.20
CA TRP A 198 21.44 17.19 12.51
C TRP A 198 22.65 16.30 12.76
N LEU A 199 23.87 16.83 12.61
CA LEU A 199 25.08 16.08 12.94
C LEU A 199 25.13 15.69 14.42
N SER A 200 24.92 16.65 15.33
CA SER A 200 24.97 16.39 16.77
C SER A 200 23.92 15.38 17.24
N LYS A 201 22.68 15.44 16.71
CA LYS A 201 21.62 14.49 17.05
C LYS A 201 21.82 13.12 16.39
N THR A 202 22.48 13.07 15.22
CA THR A 202 22.93 11.81 14.64
C THR A 202 23.94 11.12 15.56
N GLU A 203 24.94 11.85 16.07
CA GLU A 203 25.92 11.31 17.04
C GLU A 203 25.23 10.84 18.34
N GLU A 204 24.25 11.61 18.85
CA GLU A 204 23.51 11.29 20.07
C GLU A 204 22.68 10.00 19.96
N VAL A 205 21.84 9.87 18.91
CA VAL A 205 21.02 8.67 18.66
C VAL A 205 21.91 7.46 18.32
N ARG A 206 23.03 7.70 17.62
CA ARG A 206 24.00 6.65 17.30
C ARG A 206 24.76 6.16 18.54
N ALA A 207 24.99 7.02 19.53
CA ALA A 207 25.60 6.62 20.79
C ALA A 207 24.64 5.78 21.66
N ASP A 208 23.33 6.00 21.55
CA ASP A 208 22.32 5.26 22.32
C ASP A 208 22.01 3.87 21.75
N LYS A 209 22.98 2.97 21.92
CA LYS A 209 22.88 1.57 21.49
C LYS A 209 21.81 0.77 22.25
N ALA A 210 21.34 1.27 23.40
CA ALA A 210 20.30 0.60 24.19
C ALA A 210 18.92 0.71 23.54
N HIS A 211 18.65 1.82 22.83
CA HIS A 211 17.35 2.10 22.22
C HIS A 211 17.29 1.82 20.70
N TRP A 212 18.28 1.12 20.14
CA TRP A 212 18.31 0.73 18.72
C TRP A 212 17.25 -0.29 18.28
N ALA A 213 16.52 -0.90 19.21
CA ALA A 213 15.54 -1.96 18.93
C ALA A 213 14.47 -1.52 17.90
N THR A 214 14.04 -2.45 17.03
CA THR A 214 13.14 -2.18 15.90
C THR A 214 11.77 -1.64 16.34
N ASN A 215 11.28 -2.00 17.53
CA ASN A 215 10.04 -1.44 18.11
C ASN A 215 10.18 0.03 18.54
N LEU A 216 11.40 0.52 18.80
CA LEU A 216 11.68 1.90 19.17
C LEU A 216 12.08 2.75 17.96
N THR A 217 12.92 2.23 17.06
CA THR A 217 13.47 2.98 15.93
C THR A 217 12.77 2.68 14.59
N GLY A 218 12.13 1.53 14.43
CA GLY A 218 11.72 1.04 13.10
C GLY A 218 12.90 0.59 12.23
N ASP A 219 14.13 0.52 12.79
CA ASP A 219 15.28 -0.07 12.10
C ASP A 219 15.07 -1.58 12.00
N ILE A 220 14.77 -2.08 10.79
CA ILE A 220 14.55 -3.51 10.53
C ILE A 220 15.75 -4.39 10.87
N TYR A 221 16.95 -3.81 11.03
CA TYR A 221 18.16 -4.54 11.43
C TYR A 221 18.44 -4.44 12.95
N GLY A 222 17.83 -3.47 13.64
CA GLY A 222 18.11 -3.17 15.05
C GLY A 222 19.58 -2.82 15.32
N LYS A 223 20.24 -2.11 14.39
CA LYS A 223 21.68 -1.74 14.45
C LYS A 223 21.91 -0.22 14.42
N GLY A 224 20.86 0.58 14.62
CA GLY A 224 20.92 2.03 14.54
C GLY A 224 21.28 2.54 13.13
N TRP A 225 20.91 1.81 12.08
CA TRP A 225 21.27 2.18 10.70
C TRP A 225 20.64 3.50 10.25
N ILE A 226 19.44 3.80 10.75
CA ILE A 226 18.66 5.01 10.47
C ILE A 226 18.87 6.13 11.52
N SER A 227 19.94 6.07 12.33
CA SER A 227 20.27 7.11 13.33
C SER A 227 20.38 8.51 12.73
N GLU A 228 20.85 8.63 11.48
CA GLU A 228 20.96 9.89 10.73
C GLU A 228 19.60 10.50 10.36
N MET A 229 18.58 9.66 10.09
CA MET A 229 17.21 10.12 9.80
C MET A 229 16.52 10.63 11.07
N TYR A 230 16.80 10.00 12.21
CA TYR A 230 16.42 10.53 13.52
C TYR A 230 17.21 11.78 13.88
N GLY A 231 18.50 11.82 13.58
CA GLY A 231 19.32 13.02 13.72
C GLY A 231 18.74 14.21 12.95
N TYR A 232 18.23 13.99 11.74
CA TYR A 232 17.50 15.01 10.97
C TYR A 232 16.25 15.46 11.71
N SER A 233 15.38 14.51 12.06
CA SER A 233 14.04 14.78 12.60
C SER A 233 14.10 15.47 13.97
N PHE A 234 14.97 15.00 14.87
CA PHE A 234 15.23 15.62 16.17
C PHE A 234 16.02 16.94 16.03
N GLY A 235 16.97 17.02 15.10
CA GLY A 235 17.69 18.26 14.80
C GLY A 235 16.75 19.38 14.33
N ALA A 236 15.77 19.05 13.48
CA ALA A 236 14.74 19.96 13.00
C ALA A 236 13.79 20.41 14.10
N ALA A 237 13.41 19.50 15.00
CA ALA A 237 12.64 19.83 16.20
C ALA A 237 13.37 20.82 17.12
N GLU A 238 14.67 20.61 17.39
CA GLU A 238 15.47 21.53 18.23
C GLU A 238 15.61 22.94 17.65
N VAL A 239 15.57 23.09 16.31
CA VAL A 239 15.61 24.41 15.64
C VAL A 239 14.23 24.97 15.30
N GLY A 240 13.15 24.33 15.76
CA GLY A 240 11.78 24.81 15.62
C GLY A 240 11.18 24.68 14.21
N LEU A 241 11.75 23.84 13.35
CA LEU A 241 11.23 23.60 12.00
C LEU A 241 9.99 22.69 12.04
N ARG A 242 9.01 22.98 11.18
CA ARG A 242 7.79 22.18 11.04
C ARG A 242 7.49 21.90 9.57
N HIS A 243 7.56 20.63 9.18
CA HIS A 243 7.51 20.22 7.80
C HIS A 243 6.11 20.29 7.20
N LYS A 244 6.05 20.72 5.95
CA LYS A 244 4.91 20.51 5.07
C LYS A 244 5.11 19.16 4.36
N ILE A 245 4.61 18.10 5.01
CA ILE A 245 4.82 16.71 4.58
C ILE A 245 3.94 16.37 3.37
N ASN A 246 4.53 15.69 2.37
CA ASN A 246 3.82 15.28 1.15
C ASN A 246 4.20 13.86 0.68
N ASP A 247 3.22 12.96 0.67
CA ASP A 247 3.32 11.53 0.30
C ASP A 247 3.20 11.28 -1.22
N ASN A 248 2.90 12.32 -2.01
CA ASN A 248 2.57 12.23 -3.43
C ASN A 248 3.71 12.64 -4.37
N LEU A 249 4.77 13.28 -3.85
CA LEU A 249 5.92 13.75 -4.65
C LEU A 249 6.90 12.63 -4.99
N MET A 250 7.15 11.74 -4.03
CA MET A 250 8.13 10.66 -4.10
C MET A 250 7.45 9.29 -4.03
N ILE A 251 7.91 8.32 -4.81
CA ILE A 251 7.42 6.94 -4.76
C ILE A 251 8.56 5.93 -4.80
N TYR A 252 8.42 4.79 -4.12
CA TYR A 252 9.30 3.65 -4.31
C TYR A 252 8.83 2.83 -5.53
N PRO A 253 9.71 2.48 -6.49
CA PRO A 253 9.41 1.41 -7.44
C PRO A 253 8.95 0.14 -6.71
N GLY A 254 7.96 -0.54 -7.28
CA GLY A 254 7.19 -1.60 -6.61
C GLY A 254 5.87 -1.11 -6.00
N TYR A 255 5.76 0.17 -5.63
CA TYR A 255 4.55 0.72 -5.00
C TYR A 255 3.55 1.25 -6.03
N ILE A 256 2.25 1.17 -5.71
CA ILE A 256 1.18 1.67 -6.57
C ILE A 256 0.94 3.16 -6.29
N PRO A 257 1.07 4.07 -7.27
CA PRO A 257 0.77 5.50 -7.07
C PRO A 257 -0.72 5.72 -6.81
N ARG A 258 -1.05 6.70 -5.95
CA ARG A 258 -2.45 7.11 -5.70
C ARG A 258 -3.14 7.55 -6.99
N GLU A 259 -4.46 7.36 -7.08
CA GLU A 259 -5.19 7.58 -8.32
C GLU A 259 -5.15 9.05 -8.79
N GLY A 260 -4.62 9.27 -10.00
CA GLY A 260 -4.42 10.59 -10.58
C GLY A 260 -3.25 11.40 -10.00
N VAL A 261 -2.43 10.81 -9.11
CA VAL A 261 -1.14 11.38 -8.71
C VAL A 261 -0.06 10.97 -9.72
N GLU A 262 0.76 11.93 -10.12
CA GLU A 262 1.99 11.69 -10.89
C GLU A 262 3.19 12.09 -10.00
N PRO A 263 3.98 11.11 -9.50
CA PRO A 263 5.16 11.40 -8.69
C PRO A 263 6.26 12.06 -9.52
N ILE A 264 6.90 13.09 -8.96
CA ILE A 264 8.02 13.80 -9.61
C ILE A 264 9.40 13.23 -9.26
N LEU A 265 9.44 12.27 -8.33
CA LEU A 265 10.66 11.64 -7.81
C LEU A 265 10.41 10.14 -7.58
N MET A 266 11.38 9.30 -7.90
CA MET A 266 11.40 7.88 -7.50
C MET A 266 12.60 7.61 -6.60
N HIS A 267 12.42 6.79 -5.55
CA HIS A 267 13.49 6.33 -4.66
C HIS A 267 13.64 4.81 -4.81
N TYR A 268 14.73 4.31 -5.39
CA TYR A 268 14.93 2.88 -5.67
C TYR A 268 15.73 2.14 -4.59
N GLY A 269 15.51 2.51 -3.31
CA GLY A 269 16.17 1.89 -2.17
C GLY A 269 15.71 0.46 -1.83
N LEU A 270 14.55 0.03 -2.35
CA LEU A 270 13.94 -1.28 -2.09
C LEU A 270 13.95 -2.19 -3.33
N PRO A 271 13.97 -3.53 -3.17
CA PRO A 271 13.78 -4.46 -4.28
C PRO A 271 12.39 -4.36 -4.92
N PHE A 272 12.29 -4.56 -6.23
CA PHE A 272 11.01 -4.57 -6.95
C PHE A 272 11.03 -5.51 -8.16
N SER A 273 9.84 -5.90 -8.63
CA SER A 273 9.66 -6.83 -9.75
C SER A 273 8.67 -6.35 -10.81
N VAL A 274 8.74 -6.96 -11.99
CA VAL A 274 7.84 -6.79 -13.13
C VAL A 274 7.70 -8.15 -13.82
N GLY A 275 6.66 -8.91 -13.46
CA GLY A 275 6.54 -10.31 -13.86
C GLY A 275 7.72 -11.13 -13.32
N ASN A 276 8.40 -11.90 -14.20
CA ASN A 276 9.54 -12.73 -13.83
C ASN A 276 10.88 -11.97 -13.75
N TRP A 277 10.89 -10.67 -14.06
CA TRP A 277 12.08 -9.82 -13.94
C TRP A 277 12.05 -9.08 -12.59
N SER A 278 13.22 -8.88 -11.98
CA SER A 278 13.38 -8.15 -10.73
C SER A 278 14.68 -7.35 -10.70
N PHE A 279 14.75 -6.37 -9.79
CA PHE A 279 15.94 -5.60 -9.50
C PHE A 279 16.05 -5.32 -8.01
N SER A 280 17.26 -5.47 -7.46
CA SER A 280 17.62 -5.04 -6.12
C SER A 280 18.92 -4.23 -6.19
N LYS A 281 18.91 -3.02 -5.63
CA LYS A 281 20.11 -2.17 -5.58
C LYS A 281 21.30 -2.88 -4.87
N LEU A 282 21.03 -3.71 -3.87
CA LEU A 282 22.07 -4.38 -3.08
C LEU A 282 22.82 -5.47 -3.85
N GLU A 283 22.22 -6.05 -4.90
CA GLU A 283 22.87 -7.02 -5.79
C GLU A 283 23.98 -6.36 -6.65
N HIS A 284 23.96 -5.03 -6.75
CA HIS A 284 24.89 -4.22 -7.54
C HIS A 284 25.82 -3.36 -6.66
N HIS A 285 26.15 -3.84 -5.45
CA HIS A 285 27.02 -3.10 -4.51
C HIS A 285 28.43 -2.88 -5.07
N GLU A 286 29.10 -3.95 -5.51
CA GLU A 286 30.50 -3.90 -6.00
C GLU A 286 30.63 -3.54 -7.49
N ASP A 287 29.50 -3.39 -8.19
CA ASP A 287 29.45 -3.39 -9.66
C ASP A 287 30.15 -2.17 -10.28
N GLY A 288 31.29 -2.40 -10.92
CA GLY A 288 32.08 -1.42 -11.67
C GLY A 288 31.45 -0.94 -12.98
N ILE A 289 30.13 -1.07 -13.11
CA ILE A 289 29.36 -0.95 -14.35
C ILE A 289 29.55 0.40 -15.09
N VAL A 290 29.85 1.48 -14.38
CA VAL A 290 30.20 2.79 -14.96
C VAL A 290 31.46 2.76 -15.82
N TYR A 291 32.39 1.86 -15.50
CA TYR A 291 33.71 1.74 -16.14
C TYR A 291 33.80 0.55 -17.11
N GLU A 292 32.77 -0.29 -17.17
CA GLU A 292 32.70 -1.48 -18.02
C GLU A 292 31.93 -1.18 -19.31
N CYS A 293 32.66 -0.77 -20.36
CA CYS A 293 32.08 -0.32 -21.63
C CYS A 293 30.99 -1.27 -22.20
N GLY A 294 29.78 -0.75 -22.34
CA GLY A 294 28.63 -1.44 -22.91
C GLY A 294 27.86 -2.34 -21.94
N ARG A 295 28.29 -2.50 -20.69
CA ARG A 295 27.54 -3.24 -19.66
C ARG A 295 26.38 -2.38 -19.12
N LEU A 296 25.18 -2.97 -19.06
CA LEU A 296 23.96 -2.35 -18.56
C LEU A 296 23.30 -3.26 -17.51
N PHE A 297 22.42 -2.70 -16.68
CA PHE A 297 21.57 -3.49 -15.80
C PHE A 297 20.64 -4.39 -16.62
N PRO A 298 20.20 -5.55 -16.07
CA PRO A 298 19.33 -6.49 -16.76
C PRO A 298 18.12 -5.82 -17.43
N GLU A 299 17.94 -6.09 -18.71
CA GLU A 299 16.86 -5.55 -19.55
C GLU A 299 15.47 -5.84 -18.94
N PRO A 300 14.70 -4.80 -18.54
CA PRO A 300 13.36 -4.98 -18.02
C PRO A 300 12.34 -5.27 -19.14
N PRO A 301 11.15 -5.81 -18.82
CA PRO A 301 10.07 -6.01 -19.78
C PRO A 301 9.69 -4.72 -20.53
N TYR A 302 9.34 -4.85 -21.80
CA TYR A 302 9.02 -3.72 -22.66
C TYR A 302 7.68 -3.08 -22.25
N PRO A 303 7.49 -1.76 -22.48
CA PRO A 303 6.21 -1.09 -22.17
C PRO A 303 4.97 -1.70 -22.86
N ARG A 304 5.15 -2.46 -23.95
CA ARG A 304 4.06 -3.21 -24.61
C ARG A 304 3.71 -4.50 -23.88
N GLU A 305 4.71 -5.18 -23.32
CA GLU A 305 4.53 -6.40 -22.52
C GLU A 305 3.87 -6.04 -21.20
N VAL A 306 4.33 -4.98 -20.50
CA VAL A 306 3.66 -4.46 -19.29
C VAL A 306 2.18 -4.09 -19.54
N LYS A 307 1.87 -3.50 -20.71
CA LYS A 307 0.48 -3.19 -21.10
C LYS A 307 -0.38 -4.41 -21.42
N ALA A 308 0.23 -5.56 -21.71
CA ALA A 308 -0.47 -6.82 -21.96
C ALA A 308 -0.55 -7.71 -20.70
N MET A 309 0.40 -7.58 -19.77
CA MET A 309 0.44 -8.34 -18.52
C MET A 309 -0.58 -7.86 -17.48
N GLU A 310 -0.89 -6.55 -17.43
CA GLU A 310 -1.78 -5.98 -16.41
C GLU A 310 -2.89 -5.12 -17.03
N VAL A 311 -4.12 -5.43 -16.62
CA VAL A 311 -5.36 -4.78 -17.06
C VAL A 311 -5.75 -3.61 -16.16
N ASP A 312 -5.46 -3.71 -14.86
CA ASP A 312 -5.73 -2.65 -13.88
C ASP A 312 -4.87 -1.40 -14.20
N PRO A 313 -5.47 -0.20 -14.34
CA PRO A 313 -4.75 0.98 -14.76
C PRO A 313 -3.71 1.46 -13.74
N ASN A 314 -3.93 1.24 -12.43
CA ASN A 314 -3.06 1.71 -11.36
C ASN A 314 -1.87 0.78 -11.14
N LYS A 315 -2.10 -0.54 -11.10
CA LYS A 315 -1.04 -1.57 -11.10
C LYS A 315 -0.20 -1.48 -12.36
N ARG A 316 -0.82 -1.35 -13.55
CA ARG A 316 -0.09 -1.13 -14.80
C ARG A 316 0.76 0.14 -14.77
N LYS A 317 0.28 1.22 -14.14
CA LYS A 317 1.07 2.44 -13.94
C LYS A 317 2.26 2.19 -13.02
N ALA A 318 2.09 1.44 -11.92
CA ALA A 318 3.19 1.01 -11.05
C ALA A 318 4.26 0.22 -11.81
N LEU A 319 3.85 -0.80 -12.57
CA LEU A 319 4.79 -1.59 -13.40
C LEU A 319 5.49 -0.75 -14.47
N LEU A 320 4.82 0.29 -15.01
CA LEU A 320 5.46 1.24 -15.92
C LEU A 320 6.51 2.12 -15.22
N LEU A 321 6.29 2.55 -13.98
CA LEU A 321 7.28 3.26 -13.16
C LEU A 321 8.51 2.38 -12.87
N ASN A 322 8.29 1.10 -12.55
CA ASN A 322 9.36 0.13 -12.28
C ASN A 322 10.32 0.02 -13.48
N ILE A 323 9.79 -0.15 -14.69
CA ILE A 323 10.62 -0.19 -15.89
C ILE A 323 11.17 1.19 -16.28
N GLU A 324 10.46 2.29 -15.98
CA GLU A 324 10.95 3.66 -16.20
C GLU A 324 12.24 3.92 -15.41
N CYS A 325 12.31 3.45 -14.16
CA CYS A 325 13.48 3.55 -13.29
C CYS A 325 14.73 2.91 -13.93
N ILE A 326 14.68 1.61 -14.26
CA ILE A 326 15.87 0.91 -14.81
C ILE A 326 16.20 1.37 -16.22
N ASN A 327 15.21 1.69 -17.06
CA ASN A 327 15.48 2.25 -18.38
C ASN A 327 16.17 3.62 -18.28
N THR A 328 15.86 4.44 -17.27
CA THR A 328 16.54 5.72 -17.03
C THR A 328 17.98 5.52 -16.53
N LEU A 329 18.21 4.57 -15.62
CA LEU A 329 19.58 4.18 -15.21
C LEU A 329 20.41 3.71 -16.40
N ASN A 330 19.87 2.81 -17.22
CA ASN A 330 20.56 2.26 -18.38
C ASN A 330 20.80 3.30 -19.49
N GLU A 331 19.90 4.26 -19.71
CA GLU A 331 20.14 5.40 -20.60
C GLU A 331 21.29 6.29 -20.07
N GLY A 332 21.31 6.55 -18.75
CA GLY A 332 22.40 7.29 -18.11
C GLY A 332 23.76 6.60 -18.26
N LEU A 333 23.83 5.28 -18.02
CA LEU A 333 25.04 4.47 -18.22
C LEU A 333 25.54 4.51 -19.66
N LEU A 334 24.64 4.40 -20.66
CA LEU A 334 25.01 4.53 -22.07
C LEU A 334 25.65 5.88 -22.41
N LEU A 335 25.11 6.97 -21.86
CA LEU A 335 25.66 8.31 -22.05
C LEU A 335 26.99 8.48 -21.32
N GLN A 336 27.15 7.92 -20.13
CA GLN A 336 28.40 7.94 -19.38
C GLN A 336 29.49 7.12 -20.06
N HIS A 337 29.17 5.94 -20.61
CA HIS A 337 30.09 5.13 -21.40
C HIS A 337 30.57 5.88 -22.64
N ALA A 338 29.66 6.56 -23.35
CA ALA A 338 30.02 7.41 -24.49
C ALA A 338 30.93 8.58 -24.06
N ALA A 339 30.66 9.22 -22.90
CA ALA A 339 31.51 10.28 -22.34
C ALA A 339 32.89 9.76 -21.90
N ASN A 340 32.98 8.51 -21.45
CA ASN A 340 34.22 7.81 -21.13
C ASN A 340 34.99 7.32 -22.38
N GLY A 341 34.50 7.59 -23.60
CA GLY A 341 35.15 7.19 -24.85
C GLY A 341 34.94 5.73 -25.26
N CYS A 342 33.99 5.02 -24.66
CA CYS A 342 33.68 3.64 -25.03
C CYS A 342 33.23 3.53 -26.50
N PRO A 343 33.53 2.42 -27.18
CA PRO A 343 33.00 2.15 -28.52
C PRO A 343 31.47 2.05 -28.48
N ASN A 344 30.81 2.41 -29.59
CA ASN A 344 29.36 2.27 -29.72
C ASN A 344 28.94 0.81 -29.44
N PRO A 345 27.98 0.56 -28.52
CA PRO A 345 27.55 -0.79 -28.19
C PRO A 345 26.90 -1.48 -29.39
N LYS A 346 27.03 -2.81 -29.45
CA LYS A 346 26.39 -3.63 -30.48
C LYS A 346 24.88 -3.40 -30.47
N TRP A 347 24.30 -3.16 -31.65
CA TRP A 347 22.89 -2.84 -31.78
C TRP A 347 21.99 -3.96 -31.21
N SER A 348 20.95 -3.58 -30.47
CA SER A 348 19.95 -4.50 -29.93
C SER A 348 18.55 -3.89 -29.95
N LYS A 349 17.53 -4.74 -29.76
CA LYS A 349 16.13 -4.34 -29.57
C LYS A 349 15.98 -3.38 -28.38
N TYR A 350 16.73 -3.62 -27.30
CA TYR A 350 16.73 -2.78 -26.09
C TYR A 350 17.33 -1.40 -26.31
N LEU A 351 18.48 -1.31 -26.97
CA LEU A 351 19.07 -0.02 -27.34
C LEU A 351 18.16 0.78 -28.29
N SER A 352 17.35 0.08 -29.10
CA SER A 352 16.32 0.71 -29.93
C SER A 352 15.12 1.21 -29.12
N LEU A 353 14.74 0.55 -28.03
CA LEU A 353 13.75 1.05 -27.07
C LEU A 353 14.24 2.32 -26.38
N LEU A 354 15.47 2.31 -25.83
CA LEU A 354 16.05 3.47 -25.14
C LEU A 354 16.25 4.68 -26.08
N LYS A 355 16.32 4.47 -27.40
CA LYS A 355 16.36 5.54 -28.42
C LYS A 355 14.99 5.83 -29.07
N SER A 356 13.91 5.22 -28.59
CA SER A 356 12.58 5.33 -29.19
C SER A 356 11.78 6.54 -28.69
N LYS A 357 10.86 7.03 -29.52
CA LYS A 357 9.87 8.03 -29.12
C LYS A 357 9.03 7.57 -27.92
N THR A 358 8.63 6.29 -27.90
CA THR A 358 7.87 5.69 -26.79
C THR A 358 8.57 5.88 -25.44
N PHE A 359 9.88 5.68 -25.39
CA PHE A 359 10.64 5.86 -24.16
C PHE A 359 10.81 7.33 -23.79
N ALA A 360 11.07 8.20 -24.77
CA ALA A 360 11.12 9.65 -24.58
C ALA A 360 9.78 10.22 -24.06
N GLU A 361 8.64 9.70 -24.52
CA GLU A 361 7.29 10.04 -24.04
C GLU A 361 7.03 9.52 -22.62
N LEU A 362 7.49 8.31 -22.28
CA LEU A 362 7.39 7.77 -20.91
C LEU A 362 8.21 8.60 -19.92
N THR A 363 9.44 8.96 -20.29
CA THR A 363 10.41 9.69 -19.45
C THR A 363 10.43 11.20 -19.66
N GLN A 364 9.39 11.78 -20.30
CA GLN A 364 9.25 13.23 -20.38
C GLN A 364 9.07 13.84 -18.97
N PRO A 365 9.57 15.06 -18.71
CA PRO A 365 9.41 15.73 -17.42
C PRO A 365 7.95 15.72 -16.94
N LYS A 366 7.76 15.30 -15.68
CA LYS A 366 6.48 15.38 -14.97
C LYS A 366 6.39 16.72 -14.27
N PHE A 367 5.19 17.29 -14.21
CA PHE A 367 4.96 18.55 -13.54
C PHE A 367 3.97 18.36 -12.38
N LEU A 368 4.04 19.25 -11.40
CA LEU A 368 3.17 19.23 -10.24
C LEU A 368 1.72 19.37 -10.67
N THR A 369 0.89 18.41 -10.25
CA THR A 369 -0.56 18.47 -10.39
C THR A 369 -1.19 18.95 -9.09
N PRO A 370 -2.43 19.48 -9.10
CA PRO A 370 -3.15 19.81 -7.86
C PRO A 370 -3.27 18.62 -6.90
N LYS A 371 -3.34 17.38 -7.41
CA LYS A 371 -3.29 16.14 -6.60
C LYS A 371 -1.89 15.88 -6.03
N SER A 372 -0.83 16.09 -6.82
CA SER A 372 0.57 15.97 -6.35
C SER A 372 0.91 16.99 -5.24
N LEU A 373 0.24 18.15 -5.23
CA LEU A 373 0.40 19.21 -4.22
C LEU A 373 -0.50 19.04 -2.98
N GLN A 374 -1.36 18.01 -2.92
CA GLN A 374 -2.18 17.75 -1.75
C GLN A 374 -1.30 17.28 -0.58
N MET A 375 -1.02 18.20 0.34
CA MET A 375 -0.17 17.98 1.51
C MET A 375 -0.93 17.23 2.61
N LYS A 376 -0.18 16.52 3.46
CA LYS A 376 -0.74 15.86 4.66
C LYS A 376 -1.34 16.87 5.66
N GLU A 377 -0.74 18.06 5.79
CA GLU A 377 -1.34 19.17 6.54
C GLU A 377 -2.65 19.69 5.91
N ALA A 378 -2.86 19.54 4.59
CA ALA A 378 -4.08 19.98 3.94
C ALA A 378 -5.25 19.03 4.23
N GLU A 379 -5.00 17.74 4.52
CA GLU A 379 -6.00 16.82 5.06
C GLU A 379 -6.35 17.19 6.52
N PHE A 380 -5.37 17.63 7.32
CA PHE A 380 -5.62 18.13 8.68
C PHE A 380 -6.28 19.52 8.75
N LYS A 381 -6.08 20.40 7.76
CA LYS A 381 -6.61 21.77 7.77
C LYS A 381 -7.87 21.98 6.92
N LYS A 382 -8.12 21.19 5.86
CA LYS A 382 -9.39 21.28 5.10
C LYS A 382 -10.58 20.60 5.78
N GLN A 383 -10.40 19.96 6.94
CA GLN A 383 -11.51 19.59 7.82
C GLN A 383 -12.02 20.76 8.69
N VAL A 384 -11.43 21.97 8.57
CA VAL A 384 -11.90 23.17 9.26
C VAL A 384 -12.06 24.31 8.24
N VAL A 385 -13.27 24.89 8.18
CA VAL A 385 -13.75 25.98 7.29
C VAL A 385 -14.24 25.54 5.89
N ASP A 386 -15.56 25.33 5.83
CA ASP A 386 -16.52 25.46 4.71
C ASP A 386 -16.19 24.92 3.29
N GLU A 387 -16.63 23.68 3.04
CA GLU A 387 -17.50 23.37 1.89
C GLU A 387 -18.73 22.57 2.37
N PRO A 388 -19.98 23.00 2.06
CA PRO A 388 -21.17 22.40 2.66
C PRO A 388 -21.66 21.14 1.92
N GLN A 389 -20.96 19.99 2.02
CA GLN A 389 -21.52 18.68 1.61
C GLN A 389 -20.85 17.37 2.10
N ARG A 390 -20.28 17.30 3.32
CA ARG A 390 -20.09 16.01 4.03
C ARG A 390 -20.96 15.95 5.27
N LEU A 391 -22.05 15.18 5.22
CA LEU A 391 -22.95 15.03 6.37
C LEU A 391 -22.39 14.07 7.44
N TYR A 392 -21.56 13.08 7.05
CA TYR A 392 -21.06 12.02 7.94
C TYR A 392 -19.62 11.58 7.59
N PRO A 393 -18.81 11.11 8.57
CA PRO A 393 -17.44 10.62 8.37
C PRO A 393 -17.38 9.28 7.63
N LYS A 394 -16.24 8.99 6.98
CA LYS A 394 -16.02 7.69 6.31
C LYS A 394 -15.84 6.55 7.31
N ILE A 395 -16.42 5.39 7.01
CA ILE A 395 -16.32 4.18 7.84
C ILE A 395 -15.87 2.96 7.03
N HIS A 396 -15.23 2.00 7.70
CA HIS A 396 -14.84 0.71 7.14
C HIS A 396 -15.03 -0.39 8.18
N THR A 397 -15.70 -1.48 7.81
CA THR A 397 -15.97 -2.62 8.69
C THR A 397 -14.96 -3.73 8.46
N VAL A 398 -14.39 -4.30 9.52
CA VAL A 398 -13.47 -5.44 9.45
C VAL A 398 -13.90 -6.55 10.41
N PHE A 399 -13.59 -7.79 10.05
CA PHE A 399 -13.83 -8.98 10.88
C PHE A 399 -12.73 -10.02 10.65
N SER A 400 -12.39 -10.79 11.68
CA SER A 400 -11.31 -11.80 11.62
C SER A 400 -11.87 -13.20 11.37
N THR A 401 -11.14 -14.01 10.61
CA THR A 401 -11.52 -15.38 10.19
C THR A 401 -10.28 -16.23 9.96
N GLU A 402 -10.45 -17.55 9.91
CA GLU A 402 -9.39 -18.51 9.54
C GLU A 402 -9.77 -19.30 8.27
N CYS A 403 -8.80 -19.95 7.61
CA CYS A 403 -9.01 -20.79 6.42
C CYS A 403 -9.76 -22.11 6.72
N THR A 404 -10.98 -22.06 7.26
CA THR A 404 -11.78 -23.27 7.61
C THR A 404 -13.24 -23.15 7.19
N ALA A 405 -13.88 -24.30 6.93
CA ALA A 405 -15.30 -24.39 6.56
C ALA A 405 -16.22 -23.73 7.62
N TYR A 406 -15.83 -23.79 8.90
CA TYR A 406 -16.49 -23.10 10.00
C TYR A 406 -16.62 -21.59 9.77
N PHE A 407 -15.55 -20.93 9.31
CA PHE A 407 -15.56 -19.49 9.04
C PHE A 407 -16.13 -19.15 7.66
N ASP A 408 -16.21 -20.10 6.73
CA ASP A 408 -16.80 -19.87 5.40
C ASP A 408 -18.29 -19.54 5.49
N TRP A 409 -19.08 -20.36 6.21
CA TRP A 409 -20.52 -20.11 6.35
C TRP A 409 -20.81 -18.88 7.23
N GLN A 410 -19.97 -18.61 8.23
CA GLN A 410 -20.02 -17.38 9.03
C GLN A 410 -19.75 -16.13 8.15
N THR A 411 -18.73 -16.19 7.29
CA THR A 411 -18.42 -15.14 6.31
C THR A 411 -19.63 -14.86 5.41
N VAL A 412 -20.30 -15.90 4.90
CA VAL A 412 -21.49 -15.75 4.06
C VAL A 412 -22.63 -15.06 4.81
N GLY A 413 -22.90 -15.44 6.07
CA GLY A 413 -23.91 -14.81 6.92
C GLY A 413 -23.62 -13.34 7.23
N LEU A 414 -22.40 -13.02 7.69
CA LEU A 414 -22.01 -11.65 8.04
C LEU A 414 -21.96 -10.73 6.81
N VAL A 415 -21.41 -11.17 5.68
CA VAL A 415 -21.34 -10.35 4.46
C VAL A 415 -22.73 -10.13 3.85
N HIS A 416 -23.60 -11.13 3.87
CA HIS A 416 -24.99 -10.96 3.42
C HIS A 416 -25.73 -9.95 4.30
N SER A 417 -25.66 -10.11 5.62
CA SER A 417 -26.33 -9.21 6.57
C SER A 417 -25.74 -7.81 6.60
N PHE A 418 -24.42 -7.63 6.41
CA PHE A 418 -23.79 -6.33 6.18
C PHE A 418 -24.48 -5.57 5.03
N HIS A 419 -24.67 -6.21 3.87
CA HIS A 419 -25.35 -5.60 2.74
C HIS A 419 -26.85 -5.39 2.97
N GLY A 420 -27.53 -6.31 3.65
CA GLY A 420 -28.97 -6.19 3.99
C GLY A 420 -29.27 -5.10 5.02
N SER A 421 -28.35 -4.88 5.97
CA SER A 421 -28.49 -3.90 7.07
C SER A 421 -28.40 -2.44 6.64
N GLY A 422 -27.93 -2.16 5.42
CA GLY A 422 -27.63 -0.80 4.98
C GLY A 422 -26.40 -0.17 5.62
N GLN A 423 -25.48 -0.98 6.18
CA GLN A 423 -24.23 -0.49 6.77
C GLN A 423 -23.42 0.34 5.76
N PRO A 424 -23.05 1.59 6.09
CA PRO A 424 -22.23 2.41 5.19
C PRO A 424 -20.80 1.88 5.05
N GLY A 425 -20.11 2.33 4.00
CA GLY A 425 -18.68 2.06 3.80
C GLY A 425 -18.38 0.68 3.22
N ASN A 426 -17.11 0.27 3.32
CA ASN A 426 -16.62 -1.00 2.80
C ASN A 426 -16.50 -2.04 3.93
N ILE A 427 -16.57 -3.32 3.57
CA ILE A 427 -16.24 -4.45 4.46
C ILE A 427 -14.95 -5.12 4.01
N THR A 428 -14.11 -5.59 4.94
CA THR A 428 -12.95 -6.44 4.63
C THR A 428 -12.79 -7.56 5.65
N ARG A 429 -12.74 -8.79 5.15
CA ARG A 429 -12.39 -9.97 5.93
C ARG A 429 -10.89 -10.02 6.13
N LEU A 430 -10.44 -10.18 7.36
CA LEU A 430 -9.05 -10.45 7.70
C LEU A 430 -8.93 -11.96 7.84
N LEU A 431 -8.24 -12.61 6.91
CA LEU A 431 -8.20 -14.07 6.78
C LEU A 431 -6.81 -14.60 7.17
N SER A 432 -6.74 -15.19 8.36
CA SER A 432 -5.54 -15.79 8.94
C SER A 432 -5.39 -17.26 8.54
N CYS A 433 -4.30 -17.60 7.86
CA CYS A 433 -4.08 -18.97 7.35
C CYS A 433 -2.63 -19.43 7.55
N THR A 434 -2.43 -20.74 7.67
CA THR A 434 -1.09 -21.32 7.48
C THR A 434 -0.74 -21.34 5.98
N ASP A 435 0.54 -21.47 5.66
CA ASP A 435 1.00 -21.59 4.27
C ASP A 435 0.48 -22.87 3.59
N GLU A 436 0.14 -23.90 4.36
CA GLU A 436 -0.45 -25.15 3.90
C GLU A 436 -1.93 -24.98 3.58
N ASP A 437 -2.70 -24.43 4.52
CA ASP A 437 -4.14 -24.20 4.36
C ASP A 437 -4.41 -23.21 3.22
N PHE A 438 -3.63 -22.13 3.16
CA PHE A 438 -3.79 -21.08 2.14
C PHE A 438 -3.66 -21.59 0.70
N LYS A 439 -2.88 -22.65 0.46
CA LYS A 439 -2.71 -23.27 -0.87
C LYS A 439 -3.89 -24.16 -1.28
N GLN A 440 -4.68 -24.65 -0.32
CA GLN A 440 -5.76 -25.61 -0.54
C GLN A 440 -7.16 -25.00 -0.31
N TYR A 441 -7.22 -23.87 0.37
CA TYR A 441 -8.44 -23.14 0.69
C TYR A 441 -9.18 -22.71 -0.58
N LYS A 442 -10.52 -22.71 -0.51
CA LYS A 442 -11.40 -22.42 -1.65
C LYS A 442 -12.22 -21.15 -1.48
N GLY A 443 -12.48 -20.73 -0.25
CA GLY A 443 -13.34 -19.58 0.08
C GLY A 443 -12.70 -18.21 -0.12
N HIS A 444 -11.73 -18.03 -1.02
CA HIS A 444 -11.02 -16.76 -1.20
C HIS A 444 -11.94 -15.60 -1.62
N ASP A 445 -12.98 -15.89 -2.40
CA ASP A 445 -13.89 -14.91 -3.01
C ASP A 445 -15.18 -14.63 -2.19
N LEU A 446 -15.32 -15.24 -1.00
CA LEU A 446 -16.49 -15.05 -0.12
C LEU A 446 -16.66 -13.61 0.37
N ALA A 447 -15.56 -12.85 0.46
CA ALA A 447 -15.54 -11.45 0.89
C ALA A 447 -14.33 -10.72 0.27
N PRO A 448 -14.33 -9.38 0.16
CA PRO A 448 -13.09 -8.62 0.01
C PRO A 448 -12.15 -8.99 1.16
N THR A 449 -10.99 -9.56 0.85
CA THR A 449 -10.15 -10.25 1.85
C THR A 449 -8.75 -9.64 1.90
N HIS A 450 -8.26 -9.39 3.12
CA HIS A 450 -6.85 -9.16 3.43
C HIS A 450 -6.26 -10.44 4.01
N HIS A 451 -5.18 -10.94 3.43
CA HIS A 451 -4.52 -12.16 3.90
C HIS A 451 -3.53 -11.86 5.03
N VAL A 452 -3.52 -12.73 6.02
CA VAL A 452 -2.71 -12.61 7.24
C VAL A 452 -2.02 -13.96 7.50
N PRO A 453 -0.72 -13.98 7.82
CA PRO A 453 -0.08 -15.19 8.34
C PRO A 453 -0.74 -15.61 9.66
N SER A 454 -1.14 -16.86 9.79
CA SER A 454 -1.74 -17.36 11.02
C SER A 454 -0.76 -17.29 12.19
N MET A 455 -1.23 -16.70 13.29
CA MET A 455 -0.56 -16.69 14.59
C MET A 455 -1.17 -17.72 15.55
N SER A 456 -2.10 -18.59 15.09
CA SER A 456 -2.75 -19.62 15.92
C SER A 456 -1.75 -20.51 16.66
N ARG A 457 -0.54 -20.66 16.12
CA ARG A 457 0.59 -21.29 16.82
C ARG A 457 1.70 -20.27 17.02
N HIS A 458 1.98 -19.92 18.27
CA HIS A 458 2.95 -18.90 18.62
C HIS A 458 4.38 -19.31 18.17
N PRO A 459 5.12 -18.48 17.42
CA PRO A 459 6.35 -18.90 16.76
C PRO A 459 7.52 -19.26 17.71
N LEU A 460 7.59 -18.64 18.89
CA LEU A 460 8.65 -18.91 19.88
C LEU A 460 8.31 -20.04 20.88
N THR A 461 7.13 -20.00 21.50
CA THR A 461 6.71 -20.94 22.54
C THR A 461 6.06 -22.22 21.99
N GLY A 462 5.52 -22.17 20.77
CA GLY A 462 4.73 -23.24 20.18
C GLY A 462 3.32 -23.40 20.74
N ASP A 463 2.88 -22.51 21.66
CA ASP A 463 1.52 -22.48 22.22
C ASP A 463 0.47 -22.37 21.10
N TRP A 464 -0.67 -23.03 21.28
CA TRP A 464 -1.77 -23.03 20.32
C TRP A 464 -2.94 -22.22 20.88
N TYR A 465 -3.14 -21.03 20.32
CA TYR A 465 -4.16 -20.09 20.76
C TYR A 465 -4.75 -19.30 19.57
N PRO A 466 -5.74 -19.87 18.84
CA PRO A 466 -6.26 -19.27 17.60
C PRO A 466 -6.83 -17.86 17.75
N ALA A 467 -7.41 -17.50 18.90
CA ALA A 467 -8.02 -16.19 19.11
C ALA A 467 -7.01 -15.02 18.99
N ILE A 468 -5.70 -15.25 19.18
CA ILE A 468 -4.66 -14.25 18.91
C ILE A 468 -4.63 -13.76 17.45
N ASN A 469 -5.21 -14.52 16.52
CA ASN A 469 -5.37 -14.10 15.13
C ASN A 469 -6.11 -12.78 15.02
N LYS A 470 -7.08 -12.47 15.88
CA LYS A 470 -7.87 -11.23 15.78
C LYS A 470 -7.01 -9.97 15.98
N PRO A 471 -6.27 -9.78 17.10
CA PRO A 471 -5.36 -8.64 17.24
C PRO A 471 -4.22 -8.66 16.23
N ALA A 472 -3.64 -9.83 15.93
CA ALA A 472 -2.57 -9.96 14.95
C ALA A 472 -3.02 -9.54 13.54
N ALA A 473 -4.22 -9.95 13.13
CA ALA A 473 -4.81 -9.63 11.83
C ALA A 473 -5.16 -8.14 11.71
N VAL A 474 -5.72 -7.52 12.76
CA VAL A 474 -5.98 -6.08 12.80
C VAL A 474 -4.68 -5.29 12.70
N LEU A 475 -3.64 -5.65 13.46
CA LEU A 475 -2.32 -5.03 13.37
C LEU A 475 -1.68 -5.22 11.99
N HIS A 476 -1.72 -6.44 11.44
CA HIS A 476 -1.20 -6.75 10.10
C HIS A 476 -1.93 -5.95 9.01
N TRP A 477 -3.25 -5.82 9.10
CA TRP A 477 -4.05 -5.02 8.17
C TRP A 477 -3.71 -3.54 8.22
N LEU A 478 -3.62 -2.94 9.41
CA LEU A 478 -3.25 -1.53 9.59
C LEU A 478 -1.88 -1.17 8.99
N ASN A 479 -0.95 -2.12 9.00
CA ASN A 479 0.42 -1.92 8.51
C ASN A 479 0.58 -2.16 6.99
N HIS A 480 -0.36 -2.86 6.34
CA HIS A 480 -0.23 -3.28 4.95
C HIS A 480 -1.36 -2.81 4.00
N ALA A 481 -2.50 -2.35 4.54
CA ALA A 481 -3.63 -1.87 3.75
C ALA A 481 -3.67 -0.34 3.65
N ASN A 482 -4.08 0.17 2.48
CA ASN A 482 -4.42 1.58 2.33
C ASN A 482 -5.86 1.82 2.83
N ILE A 483 -6.00 2.47 3.98
CA ILE A 483 -7.28 2.64 4.68
C ILE A 483 -7.81 4.06 4.48
N ASP A 484 -8.90 4.18 3.72
CA ASP A 484 -9.62 5.44 3.44
C ASP A 484 -10.89 5.54 4.33
N ALA A 485 -10.69 5.52 5.65
CA ALA A 485 -11.76 5.60 6.64
C ALA A 485 -11.32 6.38 7.90
N GLU A 486 -12.26 7.08 8.51
CA GLU A 486 -12.07 7.86 9.74
C GLU A 486 -12.38 7.01 10.98
N PHE A 487 -13.39 6.12 10.87
CA PHE A 487 -13.75 5.14 11.90
C PHE A 487 -13.73 3.73 11.35
N ILE A 488 -13.24 2.80 12.16
CA ILE A 488 -13.26 1.37 11.90
C ILE A 488 -14.31 0.72 12.80
N VAL A 489 -15.15 -0.13 12.21
CA VAL A 489 -16.07 -1.02 12.94
C VAL A 489 -15.45 -2.40 12.93
N ILE A 490 -15.09 -2.95 14.09
CA ILE A 490 -14.57 -4.32 14.22
C ILE A 490 -15.70 -5.20 14.73
N LEU A 491 -15.93 -6.32 14.02
CA LEU A 491 -16.95 -7.33 14.33
C LEU A 491 -16.30 -8.71 14.44
N ASP A 492 -16.97 -9.63 15.14
CA ASP A 492 -16.64 -11.06 15.10
C ASP A 492 -17.37 -11.74 13.93
N ALA A 493 -16.87 -12.89 13.47
CA ALA A 493 -17.42 -13.59 12.31
C ALA A 493 -18.81 -14.20 12.58
N ASP A 494 -19.10 -14.55 13.84
CA ASP A 494 -20.36 -15.11 14.31
C ASP A 494 -21.41 -14.03 14.65
N MET A 495 -21.48 -13.00 13.80
CA MET A 495 -22.39 -11.88 13.93
C MET A 495 -23.32 -11.74 12.71
N ILE A 496 -24.61 -11.46 12.94
CA ILE A 496 -25.58 -11.06 11.90
C ILE A 496 -25.97 -9.60 12.13
N MET A 497 -25.84 -8.76 11.11
CA MET A 497 -26.27 -7.35 11.16
C MET A 497 -27.77 -7.20 10.85
N ARG A 498 -28.49 -6.54 11.76
CA ARG A 498 -29.92 -6.18 11.64
C ARG A 498 -30.15 -4.74 11.19
N GLY A 499 -29.13 -3.90 11.31
CA GLY A 499 -29.16 -2.49 10.94
C GLY A 499 -27.78 -1.86 11.03
N PRO A 500 -27.62 -0.58 10.63
CA PRO A 500 -26.32 0.05 10.56
C PRO A 500 -25.76 0.37 11.96
N ILE A 501 -24.44 0.32 12.05
CA ILE A 501 -23.60 0.63 13.21
C ILE A 501 -22.77 1.85 12.83
N THR A 502 -23.25 3.04 13.19
CA THR A 502 -22.64 4.30 12.75
C THR A 502 -21.96 5.08 13.90
N PRO A 503 -20.76 5.66 13.69
CA PRO A 503 -20.08 6.45 14.71
C PRO A 503 -20.91 7.61 15.28
N TRP A 504 -21.76 8.23 14.45
CA TRP A 504 -22.55 9.40 14.85
C TRP A 504 -23.79 9.05 15.67
N GLU A 505 -24.50 7.96 15.37
CA GLU A 505 -25.62 7.49 16.22
C GLU A 505 -25.11 7.04 17.60
N PHE A 506 -24.02 6.28 17.62
CA PHE A 506 -23.45 5.74 18.86
C PHE A 506 -22.45 6.67 19.56
N LYS A 507 -22.19 7.86 19.00
CA LYS A 507 -21.34 8.94 19.55
C LYS A 507 -19.87 8.56 19.76
N ALA A 508 -19.35 7.65 18.93
CA ALA A 508 -17.93 7.31 18.91
C ALA A 508 -17.10 8.54 18.50
N ALA A 509 -15.98 8.76 19.18
CA ALA A 509 -15.07 9.87 18.91
C ALA A 509 -13.62 9.47 19.13
N ARG A 510 -12.69 10.34 18.69
CA ARG A 510 -11.25 10.17 18.96
C ARG A 510 -10.99 10.19 20.48
N GLY A 511 -10.22 9.22 20.98
CA GLY A 511 -10.01 8.95 22.40
C GLY A 511 -11.20 8.32 23.13
N ARG A 512 -12.34 8.15 22.45
CA ARG A 512 -13.61 7.68 23.02
C ARG A 512 -14.31 6.66 22.10
N PRO A 513 -13.73 5.46 21.96
CA PRO A 513 -14.36 4.36 21.22
C PRO A 513 -15.73 4.00 21.81
N VAL A 514 -16.59 3.37 21.01
CA VAL A 514 -17.81 2.69 21.47
C VAL A 514 -17.54 1.20 21.47
N SER A 515 -18.03 0.48 22.48
CA SER A 515 -18.02 -0.98 22.47
C SER A 515 -19.19 -1.58 23.23
N THR A 516 -19.49 -2.86 22.99
CA THR A 516 -20.50 -3.62 23.73
C THR A 516 -19.93 -4.18 25.05
N PRO A 517 -20.73 -4.30 26.13
CA PRO A 517 -20.25 -4.81 27.41
C PRO A 517 -20.01 -6.32 27.36
N TYR A 518 -18.87 -6.76 27.92
CA TYR A 518 -18.56 -8.16 28.21
C TYR A 518 -18.44 -8.34 29.73
N ASP A 519 -19.58 -8.33 30.43
CA ASP A 519 -19.64 -8.27 31.90
C ASP A 519 -19.00 -9.47 32.61
N TYR A 520 -18.81 -10.59 31.90
CA TYR A 520 -18.08 -11.77 32.38
C TYR A 520 -16.57 -11.54 32.54
N LEU A 521 -16.01 -10.45 32.00
CA LEU A 521 -14.61 -10.06 32.18
C LEU A 521 -14.34 -9.46 33.58
N ILE A 522 -14.44 -10.28 34.62
CA ILE A 522 -14.26 -9.85 36.02
C ILE A 522 -12.83 -9.38 36.37
N GLY A 523 -11.84 -9.71 35.54
CA GLY A 523 -10.42 -9.39 35.73
C GLY A 523 -10.07 -7.91 35.70
N CYS A 524 -10.94 -7.05 35.15
CA CYS A 524 -10.78 -5.59 35.27
C CYS A 524 -10.86 -5.09 36.73
N ASP A 525 -11.58 -5.80 37.61
CA ASP A 525 -11.88 -5.33 38.97
C ASP A 525 -10.96 -5.93 40.05
N ASN A 526 -10.02 -6.82 39.68
CA ASN A 526 -9.24 -7.61 40.62
C ASN A 526 -7.70 -7.47 40.41
N GLU A 527 -6.93 -8.46 40.82
CA GLU A 527 -5.47 -8.46 40.71
C GLU A 527 -4.96 -8.55 39.26
N LEU A 528 -5.71 -9.18 38.35
CA LEU A 528 -5.30 -9.38 36.96
C LEU A 528 -5.05 -8.04 36.25
N ALA A 529 -5.93 -7.05 36.44
CA ALA A 529 -5.72 -5.69 35.93
C ALA A 529 -4.48 -4.99 36.53
N ARG A 530 -4.15 -5.27 37.80
CA ARG A 530 -2.99 -4.66 38.47
C ARG A 530 -1.66 -5.28 38.04
N LEU A 531 -1.69 -6.54 37.63
CA LEU A 531 -0.55 -7.23 37.03
C LEU A 531 -0.31 -6.77 35.59
N HIS A 532 -1.38 -6.66 34.80
CA HIS A 532 -1.29 -6.47 33.35
C HIS A 532 -1.55 -5.06 32.82
N THR A 533 -1.91 -4.08 33.65
CA THR A 533 -1.87 -2.67 33.24
C THR A 533 -1.44 -1.71 34.35
N ARG A 534 -0.76 -0.64 33.94
CA ARG A 534 -0.41 0.52 34.78
C ARG A 534 -1.62 1.39 35.11
N HIS A 535 -2.75 1.17 34.44
CA HIS A 535 -3.97 1.96 34.55
C HIS A 535 -5.21 1.07 34.80
N PRO A 536 -5.25 0.28 35.88
CA PRO A 536 -6.41 -0.56 36.19
C PRO A 536 -7.70 0.26 36.32
N GLU A 537 -7.61 1.55 36.71
CA GLU A 537 -8.74 2.49 36.74
C GLU A 537 -9.31 2.88 35.37
N ALA A 538 -8.69 2.39 34.28
CA ALA A 538 -9.11 2.56 32.89
C ALA A 538 -9.42 1.23 32.18
N CYS A 539 -9.53 0.12 32.91
CA CYS A 539 -9.98 -1.16 32.36
C CYS A 539 -11.51 -1.17 32.19
N ASP A 540 -11.98 -0.98 30.97
CA ASP A 540 -13.40 -1.14 30.62
C ASP A 540 -13.67 -2.62 30.25
N LYS A 541 -14.77 -3.21 30.74
CA LYS A 541 -15.18 -4.59 30.43
C LYS A 541 -15.90 -4.67 29.07
N VAL A 542 -15.15 -4.67 27.99
CA VAL A 542 -15.70 -4.46 26.65
C VAL A 542 -15.17 -5.43 25.60
N GLY A 543 -15.99 -5.66 24.56
CA GLY A 543 -15.63 -6.45 23.40
C GLY A 543 -16.82 -6.67 22.47
N GLY A 544 -16.65 -7.49 21.44
CA GLY A 544 -17.70 -7.77 20.44
C GLY A 544 -17.74 -6.72 19.35
N VAL A 545 -18.73 -5.83 19.35
CA VAL A 545 -18.80 -4.71 18.39
C VAL A 545 -17.95 -3.56 18.90
N ILE A 546 -16.91 -3.19 18.15
CA ILE A 546 -16.02 -2.05 18.49
C ILE A 546 -16.13 -0.99 17.40
N ILE A 547 -16.39 0.27 17.78
CA ILE A 547 -16.32 1.44 16.88
C ILE A 547 -15.18 2.33 17.36
N MET A 548 -14.08 2.41 16.61
CA MET A 548 -12.88 3.13 17.01
C MET A 548 -12.39 4.07 15.90
N HIS A 549 -11.95 5.27 16.26
CA HIS A 549 -11.34 6.20 15.32
C HIS A 549 -9.97 5.65 14.86
N ILE A 550 -9.64 5.77 13.57
CA ILE A 550 -8.45 5.14 12.96
C ILE A 550 -7.13 5.49 13.67
N ASP A 551 -6.96 6.74 14.10
CA ASP A 551 -5.75 7.19 14.81
C ASP A 551 -5.61 6.65 16.25
N ASP A 552 -6.70 6.20 16.87
CA ASP A 552 -6.63 5.49 18.16
C ASP A 552 -6.29 4.02 17.90
N LEU A 553 -6.95 3.41 16.92
CA LEU A 553 -6.72 2.03 16.50
C LEU A 553 -5.26 1.78 16.08
N ARG A 554 -4.62 2.73 15.38
CA ARG A 554 -3.19 2.69 15.02
C ARG A 554 -2.25 2.65 16.22
N LYS A 555 -2.61 3.28 17.35
CA LYS A 555 -1.82 3.25 18.60
C LYS A 555 -2.14 1.99 19.41
N PHE A 556 -3.41 1.58 19.36
CA PHE A 556 -3.97 0.50 20.17
C PHE A 556 -3.60 -0.90 19.66
N ALA A 557 -3.59 -1.15 18.35
CA ALA A 557 -3.50 -2.51 17.81
C ALA A 557 -2.23 -3.28 18.23
N LEU A 558 -1.08 -2.61 18.38
CA LEU A 558 0.14 -3.25 18.89
C LEU A 558 0.03 -3.61 20.38
N LEU A 559 -0.60 -2.74 21.18
CA LEU A 559 -0.83 -3.01 22.60
C LEU A 559 -1.86 -4.13 22.81
N TRP A 560 -2.88 -4.22 21.95
CA TRP A 560 -3.84 -5.33 21.96
C TRP A 560 -3.14 -6.68 21.76
N LEU A 561 -2.28 -6.80 20.74
CA LEU A 561 -1.51 -8.02 20.51
C LEU A 561 -0.56 -8.33 21.68
N HIS A 562 0.27 -7.37 22.09
CA HIS A 562 1.23 -7.55 23.18
C HIS A 562 0.54 -7.93 24.51
N LYS A 563 -0.56 -7.25 24.87
CA LYS A 563 -1.29 -7.57 26.11
C LYS A 563 -2.05 -8.89 26.02
N THR A 564 -2.44 -9.32 24.82
CA THR A 564 -2.94 -10.68 24.60
C THR A 564 -1.86 -11.73 24.91
N GLU A 565 -0.64 -11.54 24.38
CA GLU A 565 0.51 -12.42 24.65
C GLU A 565 0.90 -12.43 26.14
N GLU A 566 0.87 -11.27 26.80
CA GLU A 566 1.21 -11.11 28.22
C GLU A 566 0.21 -11.84 29.13
N VAL A 567 -1.09 -11.68 28.91
CA VAL A 567 -2.14 -12.40 29.67
C VAL A 567 -2.15 -13.89 29.31
N ARG A 568 -1.84 -14.25 28.06
CA ARG A 568 -1.71 -15.66 27.62
C ARG A 568 -0.48 -16.35 28.22
N ALA A 569 0.57 -15.62 28.57
CA ALA A 569 1.71 -16.17 29.28
C ALA A 569 1.43 -16.43 30.77
N ASP A 570 0.48 -15.70 31.38
CA ASP A 570 0.14 -15.82 32.81
C ASP A 570 -0.87 -16.94 33.09
N THR A 571 -0.41 -18.18 32.89
CA THR A 571 -1.20 -19.39 33.15
C THR A 571 -1.54 -19.60 34.63
N ALA A 572 -0.89 -18.88 35.55
CA ALA A 572 -1.16 -18.98 36.98
C ALA A 572 -2.50 -18.33 37.37
N HIS A 573 -2.96 -17.32 36.62
CA HIS A 573 -4.16 -16.56 36.93
C HIS A 573 -5.37 -16.91 36.05
N TYR A 574 -5.34 -18.05 35.32
CA TYR A 574 -6.42 -18.49 34.44
C TYR A 574 -7.74 -18.86 35.15
N ALA A 575 -7.72 -19.07 36.47
CA ALA A 575 -8.86 -19.53 37.25
C ALA A 575 -10.14 -18.69 37.03
N LYS A 576 -11.29 -19.36 37.02
CA LYS A 576 -12.59 -18.76 36.66
C LYS A 576 -13.00 -17.61 37.59
N ASN A 577 -12.58 -17.64 38.84
CA ASN A 577 -12.81 -16.58 39.82
C ASN A 577 -11.89 -15.35 39.63
N VAL A 578 -10.86 -15.44 38.79
CA VAL A 578 -9.96 -14.34 38.42
C VAL A 578 -10.30 -13.79 37.03
N THR A 579 -10.51 -14.66 36.05
CA THR A 579 -10.73 -14.26 34.64
C THR A 579 -12.20 -14.28 34.20
N GLY A 580 -13.07 -15.04 34.86
CA GLY A 580 -14.38 -15.37 34.32
C GLY A 580 -14.35 -16.38 33.16
N ASP A 581 -13.18 -16.91 32.78
CA ASP A 581 -13.06 -17.98 31.78
C ASP A 581 -13.72 -19.24 32.34
N ILE A 582 -14.82 -19.67 31.72
CA ILE A 582 -15.54 -20.87 32.15
C ILE A 582 -14.75 -22.16 31.92
N TYR A 583 -13.70 -22.11 31.09
CA TYR A 583 -12.83 -23.24 30.76
C TYR A 583 -11.49 -23.23 31.52
N GLU A 584 -11.21 -22.17 32.29
CA GLU A 584 -9.97 -22.00 33.08
C GLU A 584 -8.69 -22.23 32.25
N SER A 585 -8.72 -21.82 30.98
CA SER A 585 -7.74 -22.21 29.95
C SER A 585 -7.05 -21.03 29.28
N GLY A 586 -7.39 -19.81 29.69
CA GLY A 586 -6.95 -18.57 29.05
C GLY A 586 -7.56 -18.40 27.67
N TRP A 587 -8.78 -18.89 27.43
CA TRP A 587 -9.43 -18.78 26.12
C TRP A 587 -9.76 -17.33 25.77
N ILE A 588 -10.11 -16.53 26.78
CA ILE A 588 -10.49 -15.11 26.67
C ILE A 588 -9.31 -14.14 26.87
N SER A 589 -8.05 -14.61 26.81
CA SER A 589 -6.86 -13.74 26.98
C SER A 589 -6.80 -12.58 25.99
N GLU A 590 -7.33 -12.74 24.77
CA GLU A 590 -7.44 -11.69 23.75
C GLU A 590 -8.41 -10.54 24.13
N MET A 591 -9.47 -10.85 24.88
CA MET A 591 -10.44 -9.86 25.36
C MET A 591 -9.85 -9.05 26.52
N TYR A 592 -9.04 -9.68 27.36
CA TYR A 592 -8.21 -8.98 28.35
C TYR A 592 -7.09 -8.19 27.70
N GLY A 593 -6.45 -8.72 26.65
CA GLY A 593 -5.50 -8.01 25.83
C GLY A 593 -6.08 -6.73 25.23
N TYR A 594 -7.34 -6.77 24.78
CA TYR A 594 -8.08 -5.58 24.35
C TYR A 594 -8.22 -4.58 25.50
N SER A 595 -8.82 -5.05 26.61
CA SER A 595 -9.20 -4.18 27.75
C SER A 595 -7.99 -3.52 28.40
N PHE A 596 -6.91 -4.27 28.64
CA PHE A 596 -5.65 -3.75 29.19
C PHE A 596 -4.88 -2.90 28.17
N GLY A 597 -4.86 -3.28 26.89
CA GLY A 597 -4.24 -2.48 25.83
C GLY A 597 -4.91 -1.10 25.64
N ALA A 598 -6.22 -1.03 25.84
CA ALA A 598 -6.98 0.21 25.80
C ALA A 598 -6.76 1.06 27.07
N ALA A 599 -6.67 0.41 28.23
CA ALA A 599 -6.34 1.04 29.51
C ALA A 599 -4.95 1.71 29.51
N GLU A 600 -3.94 1.08 28.89
CA GLU A 600 -2.61 1.67 28.69
C GLU A 600 -2.63 2.99 27.91
N LEU A 601 -3.60 3.17 27.01
CA LEU A 601 -3.84 4.41 26.27
C LEU A 601 -4.87 5.34 26.94
N LYS A 602 -5.47 4.91 28.07
CA LYS A 602 -6.57 5.57 28.77
C LYS A 602 -7.77 5.89 27.87
N LEU A 603 -8.02 5.03 26.88
CA LEU A 603 -9.24 5.11 26.07
C LEU A 603 -10.44 4.89 27.00
N ARG A 604 -11.45 5.76 26.91
CA ARG A 604 -12.67 5.65 27.71
C ARG A 604 -13.82 5.23 26.82
N HIS A 605 -14.29 4.00 26.98
CA HIS A 605 -15.35 3.48 26.14
C HIS A 605 -16.69 4.13 26.45
N LEU A 606 -17.46 4.40 25.40
CA LEU A 606 -18.90 4.46 25.48
C LEU A 606 -19.42 3.01 25.41
N ILE A 607 -19.67 2.43 26.58
CA ILE A 607 -20.24 1.09 26.69
C ILE A 607 -21.74 1.19 26.34
N ASN A 608 -22.18 0.41 25.36
CA ASN A 608 -23.57 0.44 24.89
C ASN A 608 -24.13 -0.98 24.68
N SER A 609 -25.05 -1.38 25.55
CA SER A 609 -25.73 -2.69 25.51
C SER A 609 -26.88 -2.77 24.49
N GLU A 610 -27.26 -1.67 23.84
CA GLU A 610 -28.35 -1.63 22.85
C GLU A 610 -27.87 -1.99 21.43
N ILE A 611 -26.56 -2.14 21.21
CA ILE A 611 -25.99 -2.50 19.89
C ILE A 611 -26.16 -3.99 19.59
N LEU A 612 -25.87 -4.85 20.56
CA LEU A 612 -25.70 -6.29 20.37
C LEU A 612 -26.61 -7.07 21.32
N ILE A 613 -27.18 -8.17 20.84
CA ILE A 613 -27.86 -9.16 21.66
C ILE A 613 -27.42 -10.58 21.27
N TYR A 614 -27.29 -11.45 22.27
CA TYR A 614 -27.12 -12.88 22.07
C TYR A 614 -28.50 -13.52 21.86
N PRO A 615 -28.74 -14.29 20.78
CA PRO A 615 -29.89 -15.18 20.70
C PRO A 615 -30.00 -16.05 21.96
N GLY A 616 -31.22 -16.31 22.41
CA GLY A 616 -31.53 -16.95 23.69
C GLY A 616 -31.69 -15.97 24.87
N TYR A 617 -31.28 -14.71 24.73
CA TYR A 617 -31.47 -13.68 25.78
C TYR A 617 -32.78 -12.93 25.58
N VAL A 618 -33.48 -12.62 26.67
CA VAL A 618 -34.69 -11.79 26.63
C VAL A 618 -34.31 -10.36 26.22
N PRO A 619 -34.90 -9.81 25.14
CA PRO A 619 -34.60 -8.45 24.70
C PRO A 619 -35.20 -7.41 25.65
N VAL A 620 -34.47 -6.30 25.85
CA VAL A 620 -34.99 -5.15 26.62
C VAL A 620 -36.12 -4.47 25.82
N PRO A 621 -37.31 -4.23 26.41
CA PRO A 621 -38.43 -3.60 25.71
C PRO A 621 -38.07 -2.27 25.04
N GLY A 622 -38.44 -2.13 23.77
CA GLY A 622 -38.20 -0.92 22.97
C GLY A 622 -36.80 -0.81 22.34
N VAL A 623 -35.82 -1.63 22.74
CA VAL A 623 -34.46 -1.61 22.19
C VAL A 623 -34.41 -2.24 20.80
N LYS A 624 -33.74 -1.55 19.86
CA LYS A 624 -33.58 -2.00 18.46
C LYS A 624 -32.14 -2.43 18.17
N TYR A 625 -31.78 -3.59 18.71
CA TYR A 625 -30.46 -4.20 18.52
C TYR A 625 -30.03 -4.25 17.05
N ARG A 626 -28.78 -3.86 16.80
CA ARG A 626 -28.15 -3.80 15.48
C ARG A 626 -27.43 -5.08 15.08
N VAL A 627 -27.05 -5.91 16.04
CA VAL A 627 -26.27 -7.14 15.82
C VAL A 627 -26.81 -8.29 16.67
N PHE A 628 -26.98 -9.47 16.04
CA PHE A 628 -27.00 -10.74 16.76
C PHE A 628 -25.59 -11.29 16.88
N HIS A 629 -25.20 -11.77 18.07
CA HIS A 629 -23.98 -12.53 18.27
C HIS A 629 -24.35 -13.97 18.61
N TYR A 630 -24.30 -14.88 17.64
CA TYR A 630 -24.77 -16.27 17.80
C TYR A 630 -23.67 -17.20 18.37
N GLY A 631 -22.88 -16.67 19.31
CA GLY A 631 -21.72 -17.35 19.87
C GLY A 631 -22.02 -18.49 20.85
N LEU A 632 -23.28 -18.66 21.25
CA LEU A 632 -23.77 -19.59 22.27
C LEU A 632 -24.96 -20.42 21.75
N GLU A 633 -25.23 -21.57 22.36
CA GLU A 633 -26.48 -22.33 22.11
C GLU A 633 -27.72 -21.49 22.45
N TYR A 634 -28.72 -21.52 21.56
CA TYR A 634 -30.06 -21.00 21.83
C TYR A 634 -31.15 -21.95 21.34
N ARG A 635 -32.37 -21.81 21.90
CA ARG A 635 -33.49 -22.73 21.69
C ARG A 635 -34.80 -22.01 21.42
N VAL A 636 -35.69 -22.67 20.70
CA VAL A 636 -37.09 -22.29 20.45
C VAL A 636 -37.94 -23.58 20.49
N GLY A 637 -38.64 -23.80 21.61
CA GLY A 637 -39.31 -25.08 21.86
C GLY A 637 -38.34 -26.27 21.80
N ASN A 638 -38.61 -27.22 20.89
CA ASN A 638 -37.78 -28.40 20.65
C ASN A 638 -36.64 -28.18 19.62
N TRP A 639 -36.58 -27.02 18.98
CA TRP A 639 -35.50 -26.67 18.05
C TRP A 639 -34.37 -25.94 18.80
N SER A 640 -33.13 -26.24 18.42
CA SER A 640 -31.92 -25.61 18.98
C SER A 640 -30.89 -25.33 17.89
N PHE A 641 -30.02 -24.37 18.16
CA PHE A 641 -28.85 -24.07 17.34
C PHE A 641 -27.66 -23.78 18.27
N ASP A 642 -26.58 -24.53 18.11
CA ASP A 642 -25.24 -24.14 18.53
C ASP A 642 -24.34 -24.12 17.28
N LYS A 643 -23.55 -23.06 17.10
CA LYS A 643 -22.56 -22.97 16.01
C LYS A 643 -21.50 -24.07 16.12
N ALA A 644 -21.21 -24.57 17.33
CA ALA A 644 -20.17 -25.56 17.57
C ALA A 644 -20.43 -26.90 16.87
N ASP A 645 -21.70 -27.26 16.66
CA ASP A 645 -22.13 -28.47 15.93
C ASP A 645 -21.75 -28.44 14.43
N TRP A 646 -21.44 -27.24 13.90
CA TRP A 646 -21.21 -26.99 12.47
C TRP A 646 -19.76 -26.61 12.14
N ARG A 647 -18.81 -26.97 13.00
CA ARG A 647 -17.37 -26.71 12.80
C ARG A 647 -16.80 -27.37 11.55
N ASP A 648 -17.11 -28.64 11.35
CA ASP A 648 -16.52 -29.46 10.27
C ASP A 648 -17.47 -29.63 9.07
N THR A 649 -18.59 -28.91 9.03
CA THR A 649 -19.60 -29.04 7.97
C THR A 649 -19.41 -27.98 6.88
N ASP A 650 -19.13 -28.42 5.66
CA ASP A 650 -19.02 -27.54 4.48
C ASP A 650 -20.42 -27.16 3.93
N LEU A 651 -21.03 -26.13 4.51
CA LEU A 651 -22.32 -25.59 4.08
C LEU A 651 -22.22 -24.69 2.83
N VAL A 652 -21.02 -24.31 2.40
CA VAL A 652 -20.78 -23.28 1.38
C VAL A 652 -20.49 -23.90 0.00
N ASN A 653 -19.80 -25.03 -0.06
CA ASN A 653 -19.51 -25.74 -1.30
C ASN A 653 -20.48 -26.90 -1.58
N VAL A 654 -21.13 -27.46 -0.56
CA VAL A 654 -22.20 -28.44 -0.77
C VAL A 654 -23.47 -27.70 -1.19
N CYS A 655 -23.85 -27.83 -2.46
CA CYS A 655 -25.00 -27.13 -3.02
C CYS A 655 -26.29 -27.37 -2.23
N TRP A 656 -26.97 -26.27 -1.89
CA TRP A 656 -28.22 -26.25 -1.12
C TRP A 656 -28.12 -26.74 0.33
N ALA A 657 -26.91 -26.98 0.85
CA ALA A 657 -26.71 -27.22 2.27
C ALA A 657 -27.12 -25.98 3.09
N LYS A 658 -27.78 -26.23 4.23
CA LYS A 658 -28.34 -25.23 5.14
C LYS A 658 -28.49 -25.81 6.55
N PHE A 659 -28.73 -24.95 7.53
CA PHE A 659 -29.09 -25.35 8.89
C PHE A 659 -30.54 -25.86 8.98
N PRO A 660 -30.91 -26.62 10.03
CA PRO A 660 -32.29 -27.01 10.28
C PRO A 660 -33.20 -25.79 10.35
N ASP A 661 -34.34 -25.84 9.64
CA ASP A 661 -35.26 -24.70 9.61
C ASP A 661 -35.81 -24.43 11.02
N PRO A 662 -35.77 -23.16 11.49
CA PRO A 662 -36.34 -22.80 12.78
C PRO A 662 -37.88 -22.85 12.73
N PRO A 663 -38.56 -22.99 13.88
CA PRO A 663 -40.02 -23.05 13.96
C PRO A 663 -40.70 -21.86 13.28
N ASP A 664 -41.96 -22.02 12.88
CA ASP A 664 -42.69 -20.90 12.34
C ASP A 664 -43.15 -19.96 13.48
N PRO A 665 -43.00 -18.62 13.34
CA PRO A 665 -43.51 -17.65 14.31
C PRO A 665 -44.97 -17.84 14.72
N SER A 666 -45.82 -18.38 13.84
CA SER A 666 -47.24 -18.68 14.17
C SER A 666 -47.44 -19.87 15.11
N THR A 667 -46.39 -20.66 15.38
CA THR A 667 -46.41 -21.81 16.32
C THR A 667 -45.83 -21.49 17.69
N LEU A 668 -45.45 -20.23 17.94
CA LEU A 668 -44.89 -19.80 19.22
C LEU A 668 -45.96 -19.69 20.32
N ASP A 669 -45.49 -19.78 21.57
CA ASP A 669 -46.30 -19.43 22.72
C ASP A 669 -46.44 -17.90 22.82
N HIS A 670 -47.69 -17.43 22.85
CA HIS A 670 -48.04 -16.01 22.96
C HIS A 670 -48.41 -15.57 24.38
N THR A 671 -48.28 -16.45 25.39
CA THR A 671 -48.70 -16.14 26.78
C THR A 671 -47.71 -15.28 27.55
N ASP A 672 -46.41 -15.34 27.23
CA ASP A 672 -45.35 -14.49 27.81
C ASP A 672 -44.68 -13.67 26.69
N GLU A 673 -44.86 -12.34 26.73
CA GLU A 673 -44.32 -11.42 25.74
C GLU A 673 -42.78 -11.41 25.69
N ASN A 674 -42.10 -11.64 26.82
CA ASN A 674 -40.64 -11.69 26.87
C ASN A 674 -40.10 -12.95 26.17
N ILE A 675 -40.76 -14.09 26.41
CA ILE A 675 -40.44 -15.36 25.74
C ILE A 675 -40.73 -15.25 24.24
N LEU A 676 -41.89 -14.71 23.87
CA LEU A 676 -42.27 -14.49 22.48
C LEU A 676 -41.25 -13.61 21.73
N GLN A 677 -40.86 -12.46 22.30
CA GLN A 677 -39.88 -11.57 21.67
C GLN A 677 -38.49 -12.22 21.54
N ARG A 678 -38.03 -12.96 22.57
CA ARG A 678 -36.80 -13.77 22.49
C ARG A 678 -36.86 -14.78 21.34
N ASP A 679 -37.94 -15.55 21.26
CA ASP A 679 -38.07 -16.64 20.29
C ASP A 679 -38.22 -16.13 18.85
N LEU A 680 -38.87 -14.97 18.66
CA LEU A 680 -38.89 -14.25 17.38
C LEU A 680 -37.49 -13.83 16.93
N LEU A 681 -36.66 -13.28 17.83
CA LEU A 681 -35.27 -12.91 17.52
C LEU A 681 -34.39 -14.14 17.22
N ASN A 682 -34.60 -15.25 17.93
CA ASN A 682 -33.93 -16.53 17.68
C ASN A 682 -34.25 -17.05 16.26
N ILE A 683 -35.54 -17.03 15.88
CA ILE A 683 -35.98 -17.41 14.53
C ILE A 683 -35.42 -16.46 13.47
N GLU A 684 -35.38 -15.15 13.74
CA GLU A 684 -34.81 -14.14 12.83
C GLU A 684 -33.33 -14.44 12.52
N CYS A 685 -32.52 -14.69 13.56
CA CYS A 685 -31.09 -15.01 13.40
C CYS A 685 -30.87 -16.28 12.56
N ALA A 686 -31.60 -17.35 12.85
CA ALA A 686 -31.50 -18.63 12.14
C ALA A 686 -32.00 -18.52 10.68
N ARG A 687 -33.09 -17.78 10.43
CA ARG A 687 -33.59 -17.52 9.07
C ARG A 687 -32.59 -16.70 8.26
N ALA A 688 -31.95 -15.68 8.84
CA ALA A 688 -30.94 -14.86 8.16
C ALA A 688 -29.71 -15.69 7.69
N LEU A 689 -29.25 -16.63 8.53
CA LEU A 689 -28.17 -17.57 8.16
C LEU A 689 -28.58 -18.49 7.00
N ASN A 690 -29.77 -19.09 7.07
CA ASN A 690 -30.28 -19.95 5.99
C ASN A 690 -30.57 -19.20 4.68
N GLU A 691 -31.04 -17.95 4.76
CA GLU A 691 -31.23 -17.09 3.59
C GLU A 691 -29.90 -16.73 2.93
N ALA A 692 -28.89 -16.36 3.72
CA ALA A 692 -27.54 -16.07 3.21
C ALA A 692 -26.95 -17.26 2.43
N LEU A 693 -27.05 -18.47 2.98
CA LEU A 693 -26.61 -19.71 2.30
C LEU A 693 -27.43 -19.98 1.03
N HIS A 694 -28.76 -19.87 1.08
CA HIS A 694 -29.62 -20.06 -0.10
C HIS A 694 -29.26 -19.09 -1.24
N LEU A 695 -29.07 -17.80 -0.92
CA LEU A 695 -28.69 -16.77 -1.88
C LEU A 695 -27.28 -16.99 -2.43
N HIS A 696 -26.35 -17.48 -1.61
CA HIS A 696 -25.00 -17.88 -2.03
C HIS A 696 -25.05 -19.04 -3.04
N HIS A 697 -25.75 -20.13 -2.72
CA HIS A 697 -25.94 -21.29 -3.62
C HIS A 697 -26.61 -20.90 -4.95
N ARG A 698 -27.61 -20.01 -4.89
CA ARG A 698 -28.27 -19.45 -6.07
C ARG A 698 -27.30 -18.61 -6.92
N LYS A 699 -26.45 -17.79 -6.30
CA LYS A 699 -25.40 -16.98 -6.98
C LYS A 699 -24.35 -17.87 -7.65
N ARG A 700 -23.98 -18.99 -7.01
CA ARG A 700 -23.09 -20.03 -7.58
C ARG A 700 -23.72 -20.87 -8.69
N LYS A 701 -25.02 -20.68 -8.98
CA LYS A 701 -25.81 -21.46 -9.95
C LYS A 701 -25.78 -22.96 -9.64
N CYS A 702 -25.92 -23.31 -8.36
CA CYS A 702 -26.12 -24.71 -7.97
C CYS A 702 -27.27 -25.33 -8.81
N PRO A 703 -27.09 -26.56 -9.32
CA PRO A 703 -28.13 -27.21 -10.12
C PRO A 703 -29.39 -27.39 -9.28
N ASN A 704 -30.57 -27.13 -9.85
CA ASN A 704 -31.83 -27.31 -9.13
C ASN A 704 -31.92 -28.75 -8.59
N PRO A 705 -32.37 -28.96 -7.33
CA PRO A 705 -32.39 -30.28 -6.69
C PRO A 705 -33.34 -31.30 -7.33
N SER A 706 -34.03 -30.91 -8.41
CA SER A 706 -34.93 -31.72 -9.20
C SER A 706 -34.49 -31.80 -10.67
N PHE A 707 -33.29 -32.32 -10.95
CA PHE A 707 -32.92 -33.01 -12.21
C PHE A 707 -31.51 -33.66 -12.09
N SER A 708 -31.42 -34.82 -11.44
CA SER A 708 -30.20 -35.65 -11.46
C SER A 708 -30.51 -37.14 -11.29
N THR A 709 -31.27 -37.72 -12.22
CA THR A 709 -31.26 -39.17 -12.45
C THR A 709 -30.05 -39.55 -13.30
N SER A 710 -29.33 -40.58 -12.85
CA SER A 710 -28.35 -41.40 -13.59
C SER A 710 -27.21 -40.68 -14.33
N ASN A 711 -25.99 -40.79 -13.80
CA ASN A 711 -24.94 -41.65 -14.39
C ASN A 711 -23.66 -41.61 -13.55
N PHE A 712 -23.45 -42.65 -12.74
CA PHE A 712 -22.12 -43.07 -12.30
C PHE A 712 -21.93 -44.50 -12.79
N GLU A 713 -21.13 -44.65 -13.85
CA GLU A 713 -20.58 -45.95 -14.23
C GLU A 713 -19.37 -46.30 -13.33
N THR A 714 -19.06 -47.59 -13.28
CA THR A 714 -18.30 -48.28 -12.23
C THR A 714 -16.78 -48.37 -12.46
N ALA A 715 -16.08 -48.78 -11.38
CA ALA A 715 -14.69 -49.27 -11.31
C ALA A 715 -13.56 -48.21 -11.40
N ASP A 716 -12.43 -48.34 -10.70
CA ASP A 716 -11.89 -49.49 -9.93
C ASP A 716 -11.40 -49.13 -8.51
N GLU A 717 -11.50 -50.08 -7.58
CA GLU A 717 -10.73 -50.10 -6.32
C GLU A 717 -9.39 -50.82 -6.50
N ALA A 718 -8.31 -50.27 -5.93
CA ALA A 718 -7.01 -50.95 -5.80
C ALA A 718 -6.45 -50.87 -4.36
N THR A 719 -7.18 -51.49 -3.44
CA THR A 719 -6.78 -52.09 -2.15
C THR A 719 -5.28 -52.04 -1.73
N ILE A 720 -4.99 -51.53 -0.52
CA ILE A 720 -4.09 -52.24 0.44
C ILE A 720 -4.65 -52.22 1.88
N SER A 721 -5.40 -53.27 2.21
CA SER A 721 -5.40 -54.04 3.49
C SER A 721 -4.95 -53.39 4.82
N ARG A 722 -5.81 -53.49 5.84
CA ARG A 722 -5.50 -54.28 7.06
C ARG A 722 -6.73 -54.74 7.89
N LYS A 723 -6.98 -56.06 7.83
CA LYS A 723 -7.61 -56.95 8.85
C LYS A 723 -9.03 -56.69 9.42
N PHE A 724 -10.02 -57.29 8.76
CA PHE A 724 -10.89 -58.41 9.22
C PHE A 724 -11.50 -58.50 10.64
N GLY A 725 -12.83 -58.71 10.67
CA GLY A 725 -13.63 -59.37 11.72
C GLY A 725 -15.11 -58.95 11.67
N ARG A 726 -16.01 -59.60 10.88
CA ARG A 726 -16.90 -60.75 11.24
C ARG A 726 -17.80 -60.49 12.47
N ILE A 727 -19.12 -60.79 12.51
CA ILE A 727 -20.01 -61.56 11.60
C ILE A 727 -21.51 -61.22 11.82
N ASP A 728 -22.27 -61.20 10.71
CA ASP A 728 -23.68 -61.55 10.39
C ASP A 728 -24.89 -61.43 11.35
N GLY A 729 -26.01 -60.99 10.72
CA GLY A 729 -27.24 -61.81 10.58
C GLY A 729 -28.55 -61.21 11.13
N SER A 730 -29.75 -61.39 10.54
CA SER A 730 -30.17 -61.87 9.20
C SER A 730 -31.71 -61.74 9.05
N ASN A 731 -32.25 -61.88 7.82
CA ASN A 731 -33.67 -62.18 7.46
C ASN A 731 -34.75 -61.06 7.62
N ALA A 732 -35.83 -60.98 6.82
CA ALA A 732 -36.12 -61.55 5.47
C ALA A 732 -37.37 -60.90 4.79
N ARG A 733 -37.34 -60.87 3.45
CA ARG A 733 -38.42 -60.98 2.42
C ARG A 733 -39.90 -60.62 2.74
N ILE A 734 -40.49 -59.61 2.06
CA ILE A 734 -41.31 -59.65 0.80
C ILE A 734 -42.79 -60.03 0.99
N ILE A 735 -43.71 -59.23 0.39
CA ILE A 735 -44.89 -59.64 -0.42
C ILE A 735 -45.45 -58.42 -1.21
N ASN A 736 -45.71 -58.61 -2.52
CA ASN A 736 -46.43 -57.74 -3.49
C ASN A 736 -47.93 -58.22 -3.56
N PRO A 737 -48.92 -57.70 -4.36
CA PRO A 737 -48.81 -57.10 -5.71
C PRO A 737 -49.97 -56.11 -6.16
N VAL A 738 -50.19 -56.01 -7.49
CA VAL A 738 -51.37 -55.49 -8.27
C VAL A 738 -51.34 -54.00 -8.66
N LEU A 739 -51.73 -53.49 -9.85
CA LEU A 739 -51.64 -53.87 -11.30
C LEU A 739 -52.78 -53.16 -12.08
N ALA A 740 -52.49 -52.33 -13.12
CA ALA A 740 -53.48 -51.84 -14.12
C ALA A 740 -52.88 -51.13 -15.37
N ASN A 741 -52.77 -51.88 -16.47
CA ASN A 741 -52.96 -51.62 -17.92
C ASN A 741 -52.91 -50.20 -18.59
N ASP A 742 -51.96 -50.08 -19.54
CA ASP A 742 -52.08 -49.93 -21.02
C ASP A 742 -52.73 -48.75 -21.80
N SER A 743 -52.01 -48.42 -22.90
CA SER A 743 -52.45 -47.93 -24.24
C SER A 743 -52.76 -46.42 -24.43
N GLN A 744 -52.47 -45.75 -25.57
CA GLN A 744 -51.65 -46.08 -26.76
C GLN A 744 -51.21 -44.77 -27.49
N GLU A 745 -50.24 -44.85 -28.42
CA GLU A 745 -49.74 -43.73 -29.25
C GLU A 745 -50.73 -43.27 -30.34
N SER A 746 -50.63 -42.00 -30.81
CA SER A 746 -50.70 -41.68 -32.26
C SER A 746 -50.28 -40.24 -32.63
N SER A 747 -49.20 -40.14 -33.42
CA SER A 747 -48.91 -39.28 -34.59
C SER A 747 -49.11 -37.72 -34.62
N LEU A 748 -48.32 -37.12 -35.53
CA LEU A 748 -48.14 -35.68 -35.82
C LEU A 748 -49.25 -35.07 -36.71
N PRO A 749 -49.30 -33.73 -36.84
CA PRO A 749 -49.00 -33.17 -38.17
C PRO A 749 -48.11 -31.89 -38.22
N VAL A 750 -46.99 -32.02 -38.93
CA VAL A 750 -46.39 -31.14 -39.97
C VAL A 750 -46.79 -29.63 -40.06
N VAL A 751 -45.85 -28.74 -39.63
CA VAL A 751 -45.15 -27.64 -40.41
C VAL A 751 -46.02 -26.61 -41.18
N PRO A 752 -45.82 -25.26 -41.02
CA PRO A 752 -44.64 -24.61 -41.62
C PRO A 752 -43.93 -23.42 -40.95
N ASN A 753 -42.68 -23.24 -41.40
CA ASN A 753 -41.70 -22.21 -41.05
C ASN A 753 -42.13 -20.76 -41.36
N GLN A 754 -41.82 -19.85 -40.41
CA GLN A 754 -41.45 -18.42 -40.57
C GLN A 754 -40.94 -17.99 -39.17
N THR A 755 -39.90 -17.17 -38.93
CA THR A 755 -39.03 -16.31 -39.77
C THR A 755 -37.66 -16.13 -39.08
N TYR A 756 -36.53 -16.42 -39.74
CA TYR A 756 -35.17 -16.08 -39.24
C TYR A 756 -34.19 -15.64 -40.35
N GLY A 757 -34.69 -15.04 -41.44
CA GLY A 757 -33.86 -14.52 -42.55
C GLY A 757 -33.47 -13.04 -42.46
N SER A 758 -34.22 -12.21 -41.74
CA SER A 758 -34.16 -10.75 -41.84
C SER A 758 -32.87 -10.11 -41.27
N LEU A 759 -32.45 -10.54 -40.06
CA LEU A 759 -31.37 -9.87 -39.32
C LEU A 759 -29.97 -10.03 -39.92
N ARG A 760 -29.67 -11.16 -40.58
CA ARG A 760 -28.35 -11.40 -41.20
C ARG A 760 -28.15 -10.59 -42.47
N PHE A 761 -29.20 -10.36 -43.26
CA PHE A 761 -29.11 -9.56 -44.49
C PHE A 761 -28.82 -8.08 -44.18
N TRP A 762 -29.47 -7.52 -43.16
CA TRP A 762 -29.32 -6.11 -42.77
C TRP A 762 -27.88 -5.79 -42.30
N MET A 763 -27.26 -6.69 -41.54
CA MET A 763 -25.85 -6.58 -41.14
C MET A 763 -24.89 -6.59 -42.34
N ILE A 764 -25.12 -7.44 -43.34
CA ILE A 764 -24.27 -7.52 -44.54
C ILE A 764 -24.35 -6.23 -45.36
N CYS A 765 -25.55 -5.65 -45.51
CA CYS A 765 -25.72 -4.34 -46.17
C CYS A 765 -24.96 -3.23 -45.44
N LEU A 766 -25.03 -3.16 -44.10
CA LEU A 766 -24.33 -2.15 -43.30
C LEU A 766 -22.80 -2.20 -43.46
N TRP A 767 -22.24 -3.41 -43.51
CA TRP A 767 -20.81 -3.62 -43.78
C TRP A 767 -20.42 -3.20 -45.21
N ALA A 768 -21.23 -3.55 -46.21
CA ALA A 768 -20.99 -3.15 -47.60
C ALA A 768 -21.01 -1.61 -47.78
N PHE A 769 -21.97 -0.92 -47.17
CA PHE A 769 -22.03 0.55 -47.21
C PHE A 769 -20.84 1.22 -46.51
N SER A 770 -20.37 0.66 -45.40
CA SER A 770 -19.20 1.18 -44.67
C SER A 770 -17.91 1.03 -45.48
N ILE A 771 -17.73 -0.09 -46.18
CA ILE A 771 -16.58 -0.33 -47.07
C ILE A 771 -16.62 0.61 -48.29
N LEU A 772 -17.79 0.79 -48.93
CA LEU A 772 -17.95 1.73 -50.05
C LEU A 772 -17.68 3.19 -49.62
N GLY A 773 -18.15 3.60 -48.44
CA GLY A 773 -17.85 4.92 -47.88
C GLY A 773 -16.35 5.12 -47.63
N PHE A 774 -15.66 4.13 -47.07
CA PHE A 774 -14.21 4.19 -46.85
C PHE A 774 -13.43 4.29 -48.17
N VAL A 775 -13.79 3.49 -49.19
CA VAL A 775 -13.18 3.54 -50.51
C VAL A 775 -13.41 4.90 -51.18
N ALA A 776 -14.61 5.48 -51.08
CA ALA A 776 -14.88 6.82 -51.63
C ALA A 776 -14.01 7.91 -50.99
N VAL A 777 -13.84 7.90 -49.66
CA VAL A 777 -12.97 8.85 -48.94
C VAL A 777 -11.50 8.70 -49.37
N VAL A 778 -11.00 7.47 -49.48
CA VAL A 778 -9.64 7.19 -49.96
C VAL A 778 -9.45 7.64 -51.41
N SER A 779 -10.44 7.43 -52.30
CA SER A 779 -10.40 7.89 -53.69
C SER A 779 -10.35 9.41 -53.81
N VAL A 780 -11.09 10.16 -52.99
CA VAL A 780 -11.03 11.64 -52.96
C VAL A 780 -9.67 12.13 -52.48
N LEU A 781 -9.10 11.51 -51.42
CA LEU A 781 -7.78 11.85 -50.88
C LEU A 781 -6.63 11.57 -51.86
N LEU A 782 -6.76 10.53 -52.70
CA LEU A 782 -5.77 10.20 -53.74
C LEU A 782 -5.95 11.01 -55.03
N ALA A 783 -7.17 11.40 -55.38
CA ALA A 783 -7.44 12.32 -56.50
C ALA A 783 -6.89 13.73 -56.24
N GLY A 784 -6.88 14.20 -54.99
CA GLY A 784 -6.34 15.50 -54.58
C GLY A 784 -4.82 15.67 -54.74
N ARG A 785 -4.07 14.63 -55.15
CA ARG A 785 -2.60 14.66 -55.31
C ARG A 785 -2.11 14.51 -56.76
N LYS A 786 -2.70 15.26 -57.69
CA LYS A 786 -2.14 15.48 -59.05
C LYS A 786 -2.11 16.98 -59.39
N GLY A 787 -1.02 17.66 -59.05
CA GLY A 787 -0.95 19.10 -59.34
C GLY A 787 0.30 19.87 -58.92
N GLN A 788 1.53 19.42 -59.27
CA GLN A 788 2.60 20.35 -59.64
C GLN A 788 3.73 19.66 -60.43
N LYS A 789 4.15 20.29 -61.54
CA LYS A 789 5.10 19.74 -62.52
C LYS A 789 6.55 20.07 -62.17
N LYS A 790 7.47 19.17 -62.56
CA LYS A 790 8.91 19.45 -62.62
C LYS A 790 9.25 20.50 -63.69
N ARG A 791 10.18 21.40 -63.36
CA ARG A 791 11.20 22.01 -64.23
C ARG A 791 12.56 21.75 -63.56
N GLY A 792 13.67 21.39 -64.23
CA GLY A 792 13.87 21.01 -65.62
C GLY A 792 15.29 21.35 -66.12
N LYS A 793 16.18 20.36 -66.21
CA LYS A 793 17.58 20.42 -66.73
C LYS A 793 18.55 21.25 -65.83
N GLY A 794 19.87 21.03 -65.83
CA GLY A 794 20.72 20.39 -66.84
C GLY A 794 21.92 19.58 -66.31
N HIS A 795 22.98 19.50 -67.11
CA HIS A 795 23.84 18.32 -67.28
C HIS A 795 25.33 18.69 -67.23
N LYS A 796 26.20 17.91 -66.54
CA LYS A 796 27.52 17.41 -67.03
C LYS A 796 28.44 16.86 -65.95
N THR A 797 29.25 15.88 -66.37
CA THR A 797 30.44 15.32 -65.72
C THR A 797 31.71 16.16 -65.98
N LYS A 798 32.67 16.19 -65.02
CA LYS A 798 34.10 15.88 -65.28
C LYS A 798 35.01 15.90 -64.03
N ARG A 799 36.10 15.13 -64.14
CA ARG A 799 37.32 15.11 -63.28
C ARG A 799 37.99 16.51 -63.19
N ARG A 800 38.74 16.81 -62.11
CA ARG A 800 40.21 16.60 -61.96
C ARG A 800 40.82 17.47 -60.82
N ALA A 801 41.89 16.97 -60.24
CA ALA A 801 42.67 17.47 -59.09
C ALA A 801 43.32 18.88 -59.19
N SER A 802 43.57 19.50 -58.03
CA SER A 802 44.87 20.08 -57.56
C SER A 802 44.64 20.71 -56.16
N TYR A 803 45.41 20.45 -55.09
CA TYR A 803 46.83 20.70 -54.78
C TYR A 803 47.17 22.13 -54.31
N SER A 804 47.35 22.31 -52.99
CA SER A 804 48.31 23.18 -52.27
C SER A 804 47.93 23.19 -50.78
N GLY A 805 48.81 23.16 -49.78
CA GLY A 805 50.25 22.83 -49.67
C GLY A 805 50.51 22.42 -48.19
N PHE A 806 51.40 21.46 -47.89
CA PHE A 806 52.78 21.70 -47.42
C PHE A 806 52.88 22.73 -46.27
N TRP A 807 53.54 22.47 -45.13
CA TRP A 807 54.75 21.67 -44.83
C TRP A 807 54.54 20.78 -43.55
N ALA A 808 55.15 19.60 -43.30
CA ALA A 808 56.57 19.17 -43.34
C ALA A 808 57.46 19.96 -42.35
N MET A 809 58.42 19.46 -41.56
CA MET A 809 59.11 18.19 -41.23
C MET A 809 59.70 18.39 -39.80
N ASN A 810 60.29 17.46 -39.03
CA ASN A 810 60.71 16.06 -39.15
C ASN A 810 60.84 15.46 -37.71
N GLY A 811 61.24 14.19 -37.51
CA GLY A 811 61.75 13.75 -36.20
C GLY A 811 61.65 12.27 -35.79
N LEU A 812 62.17 11.34 -36.60
CA LEU A 812 62.57 10.01 -36.09
C LEU A 812 63.85 10.17 -35.24
N ASP A 813 64.02 9.40 -34.15
CA ASP A 813 64.81 8.16 -34.19
C ASP A 813 64.88 7.40 -32.82
N ARG A 814 65.28 6.11 -32.91
CA ARG A 814 65.95 5.23 -31.90
C ARG A 814 65.21 4.53 -30.75
N HIS A 815 65.29 3.20 -30.83
CA HIS A 815 65.30 2.23 -29.74
C HIS A 815 66.52 2.36 -28.79
N ALA A 816 66.36 1.97 -27.52
CA ALA A 816 67.33 1.18 -26.73
C ALA A 816 66.68 0.56 -25.47
N ARG A 817 67.36 -0.41 -24.83
CA ARG A 817 66.90 -1.25 -23.69
C ARG A 817 67.39 -0.77 -22.31
N SER A 818 66.58 -0.96 -21.26
CA SER A 818 66.89 -1.58 -19.93
C SER A 818 65.58 -1.55 -19.09
N ALA A 819 65.17 -2.51 -18.26
CA ALA A 819 65.83 -3.50 -17.38
C ALA A 819 66.18 -2.96 -15.98
N GLU A 820 65.86 -3.78 -14.95
CA GLU A 820 66.06 -3.60 -13.49
C GLU A 820 65.10 -2.59 -12.81
N VAL A 821 64.18 -3.01 -11.90
CA VAL A 821 64.30 -3.63 -10.55
C VAL A 821 64.49 -2.60 -9.44
N LEU A 822 63.37 -2.19 -8.85
CA LEU A 822 63.08 -2.18 -7.40
C LEU A 822 61.58 -1.92 -7.14
#